data_AF-A0A970NGP8-F1
#
_entry.id   AF-A0A970NGP8-F1
#
_cell.length_a   1.000
_cell.length_b   1.000
_cell.length_c   1.000
_cell.angle_alpha   90.00
_cell.angle_beta   90.00
_cell.angle_gamma   90.00
#
_symmetry.space_group_name_H-M   'P 1'
#
loop_
_entity.id
_entity.type
_entity.pdbx_description
1 polymer ?
#
loop_
_entity_poly.entity_id
_entity_poly.type
_entity_poly.pdbx_seq_one_letter_code
_entity_poly.pdbx_strand_id
1 'polypeptide(L)'
;MRVARAAWMTLLLALVAGLPAVAETISNIRIEGLVQVNRSAVEAMMTSKVGSEFKLETVKEDFYRTVELGLFDPEKSQCDLKRTEGGIEVIFALVENPIISAVEVRGVNVPAVDAQKIQEAAKRRYRVGEVFNHLTASALYLEISRAYREAGYMANLAPVRVGDDGSVLVMITEVAVDRVELALVPTDGYVDEDALLAWLNIKSRQPYSRLKVDERAVAALRLGFLSRLNVDEIYDPDDPNVRGVMFLGLLEERPVPNAEGSAFIDPAKVMADLPVYRMGHLPASRVLGPQPTPTSLATLKAASENSPEDGDAAARYAFALARAGYTDDAAVAAQRAVALLEGLTDDPARAVLMARAALIAGDANRAFAVLSNLEQAGQLPPDGYPAMLQAAAFLLADKAVKEESAVRLPGDTLAWAVKVLMLCDSRDAVMATPEGTAYSSALRATWDRFQRLSDGDLATHHEAYERAIGMFALLRSAEHPFDPVEIVPESEELLSSPIQPVLDDPRLLKALSDRSAEDPEARYAWASCVVLRELALLLGGDPDAVDIDADTRRVELGAAQVALQELVSADPQRFQRASVMRALAYIVQGQDAQALDALAGLLAGPDGAMAAQLYLLAATLNPGITAESGEVLQQACRSAADRLSTVITGAEAHPHARYARYTLLGAAGDYEQGIQEANAVISGGVDDPRAWATVGFLEAKRGNIDTAATALSKAVELDPSDAYASYTLGLVKWIQTGDALPILPQLQRMNDYTPVDLAAAELAF
;
A
#
# COMPACT_ATOMS: atom_id res chain seq x y z
N MET A 1 1.59 47.74 -25.76
CA MET A 1 2.97 48.29 -25.64
C MET A 1 3.88 48.02 -26.85
N ARG A 2 4.33 46.78 -27.17
CA ARG A 2 5.33 46.59 -28.26
C ARG A 2 4.84 47.03 -29.66
N VAL A 3 3.62 46.64 -30.07
CA VAL A 3 3.05 47.00 -31.39
C VAL A 3 2.85 48.51 -31.55
N ALA A 4 2.16 49.17 -30.61
CA ALA A 4 1.91 50.61 -30.67
C ALA A 4 3.18 51.50 -30.69
N ARG A 5 4.34 50.96 -30.28
CA ARG A 5 5.65 51.64 -30.43
C ARG A 5 6.21 51.60 -31.85
N ALA A 6 5.70 50.72 -32.73
CA ALA A 6 6.08 50.66 -34.14
C ALA A 6 5.30 51.67 -35.00
N ALA A 7 4.03 51.96 -34.67
CA ALA A 7 3.23 52.98 -35.34
C ALA A 7 3.84 54.40 -35.26
N TRP A 8 4.70 54.65 -34.28
CA TRP A 8 5.43 55.92 -34.09
C TRP A 8 6.67 56.10 -34.98
N MET A 9 6.97 55.18 -35.91
CA MET A 9 8.27 55.14 -36.60
C MET A 9 8.37 55.93 -37.93
N THR A 10 7.36 56.72 -38.29
CA THR A 10 7.35 57.58 -39.50
C THR A 10 7.24 59.07 -39.18
N LEU A 11 8.20 59.63 -38.44
CA LEU A 11 8.27 61.08 -38.19
C LEU A 11 9.69 61.62 -38.41
N LEU A 12 10.06 61.85 -39.67
CA LEU A 12 11.36 62.45 -40.01
C LEU A 12 11.44 63.10 -41.40
N LEU A 13 10.64 64.14 -41.70
CA LEU A 13 10.90 65.05 -42.86
C LEU A 13 10.11 66.39 -42.87
N ALA A 14 10.14 67.19 -41.79
CA ALA A 14 9.66 68.59 -41.85
C ALA A 14 10.19 69.56 -40.74
N LEU A 15 11.26 69.21 -40.00
CA LEU A 15 11.62 69.92 -38.76
C LEU A 15 13.12 70.26 -38.65
N VAL A 16 13.71 70.76 -39.74
CA VAL A 16 15.12 71.22 -39.80
C VAL A 16 15.23 72.64 -40.37
N ALA A 17 15.05 73.63 -39.51
CA ALA A 17 15.61 74.99 -39.61
C ALA A 17 15.56 75.61 -38.20
N GLY A 18 16.65 76.27 -37.77
CA GLY A 18 16.85 76.70 -36.38
C GLY A 18 16.46 78.17 -36.09
N LEU A 19 16.93 78.66 -34.93
CA LEU A 19 16.61 79.94 -34.26
C LEU A 19 15.38 79.85 -33.30
N PRO A 20 15.29 80.77 -32.32
CA PRO A 20 15.62 80.50 -30.92
C PRO A 20 14.47 79.84 -30.13
N ALA A 21 14.79 79.41 -28.90
CA ALA A 21 13.85 78.77 -27.98
C ALA A 21 12.77 79.72 -27.41
N VAL A 22 11.81 80.09 -28.26
CA VAL A 22 10.45 80.38 -27.82
C VAL A 22 9.76 79.02 -27.61
N ALA A 23 9.02 78.87 -26.50
CA ALA A 23 8.21 77.68 -26.29
C ALA A 23 7.10 77.64 -27.36
N GLU A 24 7.21 76.71 -28.32
CA GLU A 24 6.18 76.56 -29.36
C GLU A 24 4.85 76.20 -28.70
N THR A 25 3.78 76.88 -29.11
CA THR A 25 2.43 76.59 -28.62
C THR A 25 1.64 75.78 -29.63
N ILE A 26 0.65 75.04 -29.14
CA ILE A 26 -0.28 74.27 -29.97
C ILE A 26 -1.25 75.25 -30.64
N SER A 27 -1.07 75.51 -31.94
CA SER A 27 -1.88 76.45 -32.70
C SER A 27 -3.26 75.91 -33.05
N ASN A 28 -3.35 74.59 -33.24
CA ASN A 28 -4.59 73.86 -33.49
C ASN A 28 -4.47 72.40 -33.04
N ILE A 29 -5.57 71.80 -32.60
CA ILE A 29 -5.69 70.34 -32.43
C ILE A 29 -6.79 69.87 -33.37
N ARG A 30 -6.43 68.95 -34.26
CA ARG A 30 -7.33 68.37 -35.23
C ARG A 30 -7.47 66.88 -34.98
N ILE A 31 -8.69 66.38 -35.14
CA ILE A 31 -9.00 64.94 -35.07
C ILE A 31 -9.74 64.61 -36.35
N GLU A 32 -9.19 63.70 -37.14
CA GLU A 32 -9.68 63.24 -38.44
C GLU A 32 -9.95 61.72 -38.38
N GLY A 33 -10.78 61.20 -39.29
CA GLY A 33 -11.11 59.77 -39.39
C GLY A 33 -12.25 59.25 -38.49
N LEU A 34 -12.79 60.09 -37.59
CA LEU A 34 -14.00 59.73 -36.81
C LEU A 34 -15.25 59.59 -37.69
N VAL A 35 -16.05 58.55 -37.45
CA VAL A 35 -17.28 58.20 -38.16
C VAL A 35 -18.45 57.98 -37.19
N GLN A 36 -18.28 57.15 -36.16
CA GLN A 36 -19.26 56.92 -35.09
C GLN A 36 -18.79 57.39 -33.71
N VAL A 37 -17.48 57.36 -33.43
CA VAL A 37 -16.97 57.71 -32.09
C VAL A 37 -17.16 59.20 -31.84
N ASN A 38 -17.80 59.54 -30.72
CA ASN A 38 -18.09 60.92 -30.38
C ASN A 38 -16.78 61.71 -30.16
N ARG A 39 -16.57 62.76 -30.97
CA ARG A 39 -15.43 63.67 -30.92
C ARG A 39 -15.09 64.13 -29.49
N SER A 40 -16.08 64.48 -28.68
CA SER A 40 -15.84 64.98 -27.32
C SER A 40 -15.45 63.89 -26.31
N ALA A 41 -15.65 62.61 -26.62
CA ALA A 41 -15.07 61.51 -25.85
C ALA A 41 -13.56 61.34 -26.13
N VAL A 42 -13.12 61.64 -27.36
CA VAL A 42 -11.70 61.67 -27.74
C VAL A 42 -11.01 62.89 -27.15
N GLU A 43 -11.61 64.08 -27.31
CA GLU A 43 -11.10 65.34 -26.72
C GLU A 43 -10.97 65.26 -25.19
N ALA A 44 -11.83 64.48 -24.51
CA ALA A 44 -11.75 64.26 -23.06
C ALA A 44 -10.52 63.46 -22.60
N MET A 45 -9.86 62.69 -23.47
CA MET A 45 -8.61 61.97 -23.14
C MET A 45 -7.35 62.84 -23.27
N MET A 46 -7.47 64.00 -23.92
CA MET A 46 -6.34 64.85 -24.28
C MET A 46 -5.99 65.84 -23.16
N THR A 47 -4.72 65.85 -22.76
CA THR A 47 -4.12 66.86 -21.88
C THR A 47 -3.80 68.14 -22.66
N SER A 48 -3.36 67.97 -23.91
CA SER A 48 -2.99 69.02 -24.86
C SER A 48 -4.18 69.91 -25.18
N LYS A 49 -3.96 71.24 -25.24
CA LYS A 49 -5.01 72.22 -25.56
C LYS A 49 -4.48 73.28 -26.51
N VAL A 50 -5.36 73.81 -27.37
CA VAL A 50 -5.03 74.96 -28.21
C VAL A 50 -4.59 76.14 -27.32
N GLY A 51 -3.43 76.71 -27.63
CA GLY A 51 -2.77 77.74 -26.84
C GLY A 51 -1.85 77.25 -25.71
N SER A 52 -1.78 75.94 -25.41
CA SER A 52 -0.79 75.42 -24.45
C SER A 52 0.61 75.27 -25.07
N GLU A 53 1.63 75.21 -24.23
CA GLU A 53 2.99 74.79 -24.61
C GLU A 53 2.95 73.39 -25.26
N PHE A 54 3.62 73.24 -26.41
CA PHE A 54 3.77 71.96 -27.09
C PHE A 54 4.83 71.09 -26.40
N LYS A 55 4.45 69.87 -26.01
CA LYS A 55 5.35 68.86 -25.46
C LYS A 55 5.13 67.54 -26.17
N LEU A 56 6.17 67.06 -26.85
CA LEU A 56 6.12 65.84 -27.65
C LEU A 56 5.62 64.63 -26.83
N GLU A 57 6.12 64.45 -25.61
CA GLU A 57 5.67 63.34 -24.74
C GLU A 57 4.22 63.48 -24.29
N THR A 58 3.71 64.69 -24.05
CA THR A 58 2.29 64.90 -23.74
C THR A 58 1.41 64.54 -24.94
N VAL A 59 1.82 64.89 -26.17
CA VAL A 59 1.11 64.48 -27.39
C VAL A 59 1.23 62.97 -27.62
N LYS A 60 2.37 62.34 -27.29
CA LYS A 60 2.53 60.87 -27.31
C LYS A 60 1.54 60.21 -26.37
N GLU A 61 1.48 60.65 -25.12
CA GLU A 61 0.56 60.14 -24.11
C GLU A 61 -0.90 60.34 -24.52
N ASP A 62 -1.28 61.51 -25.01
CA ASP A 62 -2.64 61.80 -25.45
C ASP A 62 -3.06 60.88 -26.63
N PHE A 63 -2.15 60.58 -27.56
CA PHE A 63 -2.38 59.58 -28.62
C PHE A 63 -2.53 58.17 -28.04
N TYR A 64 -1.62 57.73 -27.16
CA TYR A 64 -1.67 56.40 -26.56
C TYR A 64 -2.97 56.22 -25.74
N ARG A 65 -3.32 57.17 -24.87
CA ARG A 65 -4.58 57.14 -24.09
C ARG A 65 -5.83 57.09 -24.98
N THR A 66 -5.80 57.78 -26.12
CA THR A 66 -6.89 57.75 -27.10
C THR A 66 -7.05 56.37 -27.74
N VAL A 67 -5.95 55.74 -28.17
CA VAL A 67 -5.97 54.39 -28.74
C VAL A 67 -6.28 53.33 -27.67
N GLU A 68 -5.83 53.55 -26.43
CA GLU A 68 -6.13 52.76 -25.23
C GLU A 68 -7.59 52.91 -24.74
N LEU A 69 -8.45 53.67 -25.45
CA LEU A 69 -9.91 53.51 -25.34
C LEU A 69 -10.40 52.18 -25.94
N GLY A 70 -9.60 51.51 -26.77
CA GLY A 70 -9.92 50.24 -27.40
C GLY A 70 -10.80 50.32 -28.66
N LEU A 71 -11.24 51.53 -29.04
CA LEU A 71 -12.16 51.82 -30.15
C LEU A 71 -11.48 52.05 -31.51
N PHE A 72 -10.16 52.19 -31.52
CA PHE A 72 -9.37 52.52 -32.71
C PHE A 72 -8.37 51.41 -33.03
N ASP A 73 -8.04 51.30 -34.32
CA ASP A 73 -7.02 50.40 -34.83
C ASP A 73 -5.62 50.98 -34.53
N PRO A 74 -4.79 50.32 -33.71
CA PRO A 74 -3.49 50.85 -33.28
C PRO A 74 -2.39 50.77 -34.35
N GLU A 75 -2.64 50.09 -35.47
CA GLU A 75 -1.69 49.95 -36.59
C GLU A 75 -2.07 50.86 -37.76
N LYS A 76 -3.35 51.19 -37.92
CA LYS A 76 -3.86 52.12 -38.95
C LYS A 76 -4.02 53.57 -38.46
N SER A 77 -4.04 53.83 -37.16
CA SER A 77 -4.12 55.21 -36.59
C SER A 77 -2.74 55.85 -36.43
N GLN A 78 -2.63 57.17 -36.69
CA GLN A 78 -1.38 57.93 -36.57
C GLN A 78 -1.58 59.34 -35.98
N CYS A 79 -0.47 59.98 -35.59
CA CYS A 79 -0.46 61.36 -35.08
C CYS A 79 0.59 62.19 -35.84
N ASP A 80 0.12 63.07 -36.71
CA ASP A 80 0.97 63.95 -37.51
C ASP A 80 1.18 65.31 -36.84
N LEU A 81 2.34 65.92 -37.10
CA LEU A 81 2.73 67.24 -36.57
C LEU A 81 3.09 68.19 -37.70
N LYS A 82 2.49 69.38 -37.71
CA LYS A 82 2.65 70.37 -38.77
C LYS A 82 2.93 71.76 -38.19
N ARG A 83 4.09 72.34 -38.48
CA ARG A 83 4.37 73.75 -38.15
C ARG A 83 3.52 74.70 -38.99
N THR A 84 3.05 75.76 -38.37
CA THR A 84 2.24 76.85 -38.94
C THR A 84 2.76 78.19 -38.45
N GLU A 85 2.35 79.31 -39.06
CA GLU A 85 2.75 80.66 -38.62
C GLU A 85 2.32 81.00 -37.18
N GLY A 86 1.31 80.29 -36.65
CA GLY A 86 0.80 80.47 -35.28
C GLY A 86 1.30 79.44 -34.25
N GLY A 87 2.21 78.53 -34.61
CA GLY A 87 2.67 77.41 -33.75
C GLY A 87 2.49 76.03 -34.41
N ILE A 88 2.38 74.97 -33.60
CA ILE A 88 2.24 73.59 -34.10
C ILE A 88 0.77 73.18 -34.18
N GLU A 89 0.33 72.74 -35.36
CA GLU A 89 -0.92 71.99 -35.56
C GLU A 89 -0.65 70.51 -35.30
N VAL A 90 -1.42 69.91 -34.39
CA VAL A 90 -1.37 68.47 -34.05
C VAL A 90 -2.57 67.79 -34.71
N ILE A 91 -2.34 66.72 -35.47
CA ILE A 91 -3.39 66.03 -36.25
C ILE A 91 -3.45 64.56 -35.81
N PHE A 92 -4.50 64.22 -35.06
CA PHE A 92 -4.83 62.84 -34.71
C PHE A 92 -5.65 62.22 -35.84
N ALA A 93 -5.02 61.44 -36.71
CA ALA A 93 -5.68 60.69 -37.78
C ALA A 93 -6.03 59.29 -37.25
N LEU A 94 -7.25 59.15 -36.74
CA LEU A 94 -7.70 57.94 -36.03
C LEU A 94 -8.55 57.07 -36.95
N VAL A 95 -8.27 55.78 -36.98
CA VAL A 95 -9.07 54.79 -37.72
C VAL A 95 -9.91 54.02 -36.71
N GLU A 96 -11.22 54.22 -36.75
CA GLU A 96 -12.17 53.45 -35.95
C GLU A 96 -12.11 51.96 -36.32
N ASN A 97 -12.28 51.10 -35.33
CA ASN A 97 -12.46 49.67 -35.58
C ASN A 97 -13.77 49.42 -36.35
N PRO A 98 -13.91 48.28 -37.06
CA PRO A 98 -15.13 47.95 -37.78
C PRO A 98 -16.41 48.07 -36.93
N ILE A 99 -17.46 48.63 -37.54
CA ILE A 99 -18.80 48.66 -36.94
C ILE A 99 -19.34 47.23 -36.94
N ILE A 100 -19.76 46.74 -35.78
CA ILE A 100 -20.19 45.35 -35.58
C ILE A 100 -21.41 45.06 -36.46
N SER A 101 -21.28 44.16 -37.43
CA SER A 101 -22.34 43.76 -38.36
C SER A 101 -23.01 42.45 -37.95
N ALA A 102 -22.24 41.53 -37.37
CA ALA A 102 -22.69 40.26 -36.82
C ALA A 102 -21.85 39.84 -35.60
N VAL A 103 -22.39 38.96 -34.76
CA VAL A 103 -21.67 38.39 -33.61
C VAL A 103 -21.95 36.90 -33.55
N GLU A 104 -20.91 36.09 -33.77
CA GLU A 104 -20.97 34.63 -33.79
C GLU A 104 -20.06 34.04 -32.71
N VAL A 105 -20.58 33.03 -32.00
CA VAL A 105 -19.78 32.18 -31.10
C VAL A 105 -19.63 30.80 -31.74
N ARG A 106 -18.41 30.27 -31.75
CA ARG A 106 -18.12 28.89 -32.21
C ARG A 106 -17.33 28.11 -31.17
N GLY A 107 -17.49 26.78 -31.21
CA GLY A 107 -16.77 25.84 -30.33
C GLY A 107 -17.39 25.66 -28.94
N VAL A 108 -18.71 25.76 -28.83
CA VAL A 108 -19.46 25.23 -27.67
C VAL A 108 -20.13 23.93 -28.13
N ASN A 109 -19.61 22.79 -27.70
CA ASN A 109 -20.09 21.46 -28.08
C ASN A 109 -20.45 20.59 -26.86
N VAL A 110 -19.96 20.95 -25.66
CA VAL A 110 -20.33 20.34 -24.37
C VAL A 110 -21.83 20.56 -24.11
N PRO A 111 -22.67 19.49 -24.06
CA PRO A 111 -24.13 19.66 -23.92
C PRO A 111 -24.59 20.23 -22.57
N ALA A 112 -23.72 20.24 -21.56
CA ALA A 112 -23.98 20.85 -20.25
C ALA A 112 -23.75 22.37 -20.23
N VAL A 113 -23.19 22.95 -21.30
CA VAL A 113 -22.92 24.39 -21.42
C VAL A 113 -23.93 24.99 -22.39
N ASP A 114 -24.72 25.95 -21.90
CA ASP A 114 -25.75 26.63 -22.68
C ASP A 114 -25.12 27.57 -23.73
N ALA A 115 -25.00 27.05 -24.95
CA ALA A 115 -24.50 27.78 -26.11
C ALA A 115 -25.35 29.01 -26.47
N GLN A 116 -26.67 29.00 -26.21
CA GLN A 116 -27.52 30.16 -26.46
C GLN A 116 -27.22 31.26 -25.44
N LYS A 117 -27.13 30.93 -24.15
CA LYS A 117 -26.75 31.87 -23.08
C LYS A 117 -25.37 32.49 -23.31
N ILE A 118 -24.39 31.73 -23.81
CA ILE A 118 -23.08 32.28 -24.23
C ILE A 118 -23.22 33.20 -25.45
N GLN A 119 -23.98 32.79 -26.48
CA GLN A 119 -24.24 33.60 -27.66
C GLN A 119 -25.00 34.90 -27.35
N GLU A 120 -25.88 34.90 -26.34
CA GLU A 120 -26.56 36.07 -25.80
C GLU A 120 -25.61 36.96 -24.97
N ALA A 121 -24.74 36.39 -24.13
CA ALA A 121 -23.71 37.14 -23.42
C ALA A 121 -22.75 37.86 -24.40
N ALA A 122 -22.36 37.17 -25.49
CA ALA A 122 -21.57 37.77 -26.57
C ALA A 122 -22.31 38.92 -27.26
N LYS A 123 -23.59 38.74 -27.64
CA LYS A 123 -24.44 39.79 -28.24
C LYS A 123 -24.78 40.94 -27.29
N ARG A 124 -24.73 40.71 -25.97
CA ARG A 124 -24.85 41.76 -24.95
C ARG A 124 -23.56 42.57 -24.80
N ARG A 125 -22.39 41.94 -25.03
CA ARG A 125 -21.08 42.59 -24.97
C ARG A 125 -20.72 43.35 -26.25
N TYR A 126 -21.08 42.77 -27.39
CA TYR A 126 -20.85 43.27 -28.74
C TYR A 126 -22.21 43.50 -29.40
N ARG A 127 -22.64 44.75 -29.55
CA ARG A 127 -23.97 45.07 -30.10
C ARG A 127 -23.83 45.48 -31.56
N VAL A 128 -24.66 44.89 -32.42
CA VAL A 128 -24.70 45.21 -33.85
C VAL A 128 -25.02 46.69 -34.03
N GLY A 129 -24.22 47.38 -34.84
CA GLY A 129 -24.28 48.81 -35.09
C GLY A 129 -23.37 49.68 -34.23
N GLU A 130 -22.66 49.13 -33.23
CA GLU A 130 -21.62 49.85 -32.47
C GLU A 130 -20.20 49.60 -33.02
N VAL A 131 -19.27 50.53 -32.78
CA VAL A 131 -17.84 50.36 -33.07
C VAL A 131 -17.24 49.26 -32.18
N PHE A 132 -16.51 48.32 -32.76
CA PHE A 132 -15.87 47.24 -32.01
C PHE A 132 -14.82 47.77 -31.02
N ASN A 133 -14.92 47.37 -29.76
CA ASN A 133 -13.95 47.72 -28.71
C ASN A 133 -13.20 46.47 -28.23
N HIS A 134 -11.90 46.38 -28.51
CA HIS A 134 -11.13 45.17 -28.23
C HIS A 134 -10.85 44.93 -26.73
N LEU A 135 -10.91 45.97 -25.89
CA LEU A 135 -10.68 45.87 -24.43
C LEU A 135 -11.87 45.26 -23.68
N THR A 136 -13.00 45.06 -24.35
CA THR A 136 -14.24 44.57 -23.73
C THR A 136 -14.21 43.08 -23.36
N ALA A 137 -13.32 42.30 -23.99
CA ALA A 137 -13.36 40.85 -24.01
C ALA A 137 -13.23 40.20 -22.61
N SER A 138 -12.43 40.76 -21.70
CA SER A 138 -12.14 40.17 -20.38
C SER A 138 -13.38 39.86 -19.54
N ALA A 139 -14.43 40.69 -19.63
CA ALA A 139 -15.69 40.43 -18.93
C ALA A 139 -16.46 39.25 -19.54
N LEU A 140 -16.48 39.13 -20.88
CA LEU A 140 -17.09 38.00 -21.57
C LEU A 140 -16.32 36.70 -21.31
N TYR A 141 -14.98 36.77 -21.27
CA TYR A 141 -14.13 35.64 -20.90
C TYR A 141 -14.41 35.16 -19.47
N LEU A 142 -14.63 36.08 -18.52
CA LEU A 142 -15.03 35.72 -17.14
C LEU A 142 -16.41 35.06 -17.08
N GLU A 143 -17.37 35.49 -17.89
CA GLU A 143 -18.69 34.83 -17.97
C GLU A 143 -18.60 33.43 -18.60
N ILE A 144 -17.86 33.27 -19.70
CA ILE A 144 -17.67 31.96 -20.37
C ILE A 144 -16.88 31.00 -19.48
N SER A 145 -15.74 31.43 -18.93
CA SER A 145 -14.92 30.65 -17.99
C SER A 145 -15.63 30.32 -16.67
N ARG A 146 -16.73 30.99 -16.36
CA ARG A 146 -17.64 30.60 -15.28
C ARG A 146 -18.61 29.52 -15.74
N ALA A 147 -19.28 29.71 -16.87
CA ALA A 147 -20.24 28.73 -17.39
C ALA A 147 -19.63 27.34 -17.62
N TYR A 148 -18.42 27.26 -18.18
CA TYR A 148 -17.71 25.98 -18.32
C TYR A 148 -17.36 25.35 -16.96
N ARG A 149 -16.90 26.17 -15.99
CA ARG A 149 -16.51 25.71 -14.65
C ARG A 149 -17.71 25.27 -13.80
N GLU A 150 -18.83 25.98 -13.90
CA GLU A 150 -20.12 25.60 -13.29
C GLU A 150 -20.64 24.27 -13.87
N ALA A 151 -20.37 23.99 -15.16
CA ALA A 151 -20.66 22.70 -15.80
C ALA A 151 -19.59 21.61 -15.53
N GLY A 152 -18.47 21.94 -14.87
CA GLY A 152 -17.38 21.01 -14.55
C GLY A 152 -16.35 20.75 -15.66
N TYR A 153 -16.26 21.60 -16.69
CA TYR A 153 -15.36 21.47 -17.85
C TYR A 153 -14.34 22.62 -17.95
N MET A 154 -13.33 22.45 -18.81
CA MET A 154 -12.37 23.50 -19.16
C MET A 154 -12.46 23.87 -20.65
N ALA A 155 -12.24 25.15 -20.96
CA ALA A 155 -12.14 25.64 -22.33
C ALA A 155 -11.17 26.83 -22.41
N ASN A 156 -10.34 26.84 -23.45
CA ASN A 156 -9.46 27.95 -23.79
C ASN A 156 -10.20 28.98 -24.67
N LEU A 157 -9.89 30.25 -24.48
CA LEU A 157 -10.50 31.37 -25.19
C LEU A 157 -9.45 32.03 -26.08
N ALA A 158 -9.64 31.94 -27.40
CA ALA A 158 -8.79 32.68 -28.34
C ALA A 158 -9.15 34.18 -28.32
N PRO A 159 -8.21 35.08 -28.66
CA PRO A 159 -8.51 36.50 -28.84
C PRO A 159 -9.71 36.72 -29.79
N VAL A 160 -10.74 37.43 -29.31
CA VAL A 160 -11.92 37.79 -30.13
C VAL A 160 -11.45 38.48 -31.42
N ARG A 161 -11.90 37.96 -32.56
CA ARG A 161 -11.55 38.48 -33.88
C ARG A 161 -12.67 39.36 -34.41
N VAL A 162 -12.32 40.37 -35.19
CA VAL A 162 -13.25 41.17 -35.98
C VAL A 162 -12.77 41.18 -37.43
N GLY A 163 -13.66 40.93 -38.39
CA GLY A 163 -13.38 41.10 -39.81
C GLY A 163 -13.54 42.56 -40.27
N ASP A 164 -12.94 42.92 -41.41
CA ASP A 164 -13.13 44.25 -42.03
C ASP A 164 -14.60 44.51 -42.43
N ASP A 165 -15.42 43.45 -42.52
CA ASP A 165 -16.87 43.49 -42.73
C ASP A 165 -17.69 43.72 -41.44
N GLY A 166 -17.02 43.85 -40.29
CA GLY A 166 -17.66 44.00 -38.98
C GLY A 166 -18.10 42.70 -38.31
N SER A 167 -17.78 41.53 -38.88
CA SER A 167 -18.14 40.24 -38.26
C SER A 167 -17.27 39.97 -37.03
N VAL A 168 -17.90 39.88 -35.85
CA VAL A 168 -17.20 39.55 -34.58
C VAL A 168 -17.31 38.05 -34.33
N LEU A 169 -16.16 37.39 -34.22
CA LEU A 169 -16.05 35.95 -33.99
C LEU A 169 -15.40 35.65 -32.63
N VAL A 170 -16.16 35.01 -31.75
CA VAL A 170 -15.69 34.47 -30.47
C VAL A 170 -15.41 32.98 -30.67
N MET A 171 -14.11 32.62 -30.71
CA MET A 171 -13.66 31.23 -30.80
C MET A 171 -13.38 30.68 -29.40
N ILE A 172 -14.09 29.63 -29.03
CA ILE A 172 -13.84 28.82 -27.85
C ILE A 172 -13.22 27.50 -28.30
N THR A 173 -12.20 27.02 -27.60
CA THR A 173 -11.62 25.69 -27.80
C THR A 173 -11.79 24.91 -26.51
N GLU A 174 -12.73 23.96 -26.49
CA GLU A 174 -12.94 23.07 -25.35
C GLU A 174 -11.70 22.19 -25.15
N VAL A 175 -11.26 22.06 -23.90
CA VAL A 175 -10.09 21.22 -23.60
C VAL A 175 -10.51 19.76 -23.74
N ALA A 176 -9.73 18.95 -24.46
CA ALA A 176 -10.03 17.54 -24.71
C ALA A 176 -9.10 16.61 -23.91
N VAL A 177 -9.55 15.37 -23.67
CA VAL A 177 -8.67 14.28 -23.21
C VAL A 177 -7.75 13.88 -24.36
N ASP A 178 -6.43 13.94 -24.20
CA ASP A 178 -5.50 13.41 -25.22
C ASP A 178 -5.42 11.88 -25.09
N ARG A 179 -5.08 11.41 -23.88
CA ARG A 179 -5.00 10.00 -23.51
C ARG A 179 -5.43 9.78 -22.06
N VAL A 180 -5.68 8.52 -21.73
CA VAL A 180 -5.96 8.06 -20.37
C VAL A 180 -5.01 6.91 -20.10
N GLU A 181 -4.32 7.00 -18.98
CA GLU A 181 -3.38 6.01 -18.49
C GLU A 181 -3.87 5.52 -17.12
N LEU A 182 -3.72 4.23 -16.87
CA LEU A 182 -3.97 3.58 -15.59
C LEU A 182 -2.67 2.88 -15.21
N ALA A 183 -2.27 3.01 -13.94
CA ALA A 183 -1.18 2.25 -13.36
C ALA A 183 -1.62 1.80 -11.98
N LEU A 184 -1.76 0.49 -11.78
CA LEU A 184 -2.00 -0.09 -10.47
C LEU A 184 -0.69 -0.56 -9.83
N VAL A 185 -0.70 -0.59 -8.51
CA VAL A 185 0.42 -1.04 -7.68
C VAL A 185 -0.13 -2.08 -6.69
N PRO A 186 0.35 -3.35 -6.71
CA PRO A 186 1.25 -3.98 -7.69
C PRO A 186 0.70 -4.00 -9.13
N THR A 187 1.57 -3.74 -10.12
CA THR A 187 1.24 -3.67 -11.56
C THR A 187 1.17 -5.04 -12.24
N ASP A 188 1.89 -6.03 -11.72
CA ASP A 188 1.70 -7.45 -12.05
C ASP A 188 0.43 -8.01 -11.38
N GLY A 189 -0.24 -7.18 -10.57
CA GLY A 189 -1.29 -7.57 -9.64
C GLY A 189 -2.59 -8.06 -10.27
N TYR A 190 -3.54 -8.29 -9.38
CA TYR A 190 -4.68 -9.16 -9.60
C TYR A 190 -5.86 -8.53 -10.35
N VAL A 191 -5.68 -7.38 -11.00
CA VAL A 191 -6.76 -6.65 -11.68
C VAL A 191 -6.51 -6.59 -13.18
N ASP A 192 -7.56 -6.83 -13.97
CA ASP A 192 -7.62 -6.55 -15.40
C ASP A 192 -7.66 -5.03 -15.62
N GLU A 193 -6.48 -4.43 -15.75
CA GLU A 193 -6.31 -2.99 -15.98
C GLU A 193 -7.01 -2.51 -17.27
N ASP A 194 -7.02 -3.31 -18.34
CA ASP A 194 -7.68 -2.99 -19.61
C ASP A 194 -9.21 -2.92 -19.42
N ALA A 195 -9.80 -3.90 -18.72
CA ALA A 195 -11.22 -3.91 -18.40
C ALA A 195 -11.60 -2.78 -17.44
N LEU A 196 -10.78 -2.48 -16.42
CA LEU A 196 -11.04 -1.37 -15.50
C LEU A 196 -10.91 -0.01 -16.20
N LEU A 197 -9.89 0.19 -17.04
CA LEU A 197 -9.72 1.39 -17.86
C LEU A 197 -10.90 1.58 -18.84
N ALA A 198 -11.41 0.49 -19.42
CA ALA A 198 -12.63 0.53 -20.22
C ALA A 198 -13.89 0.89 -19.40
N TRP A 199 -14.01 0.38 -18.17
CA TRP A 199 -15.13 0.67 -17.25
C TRP A 199 -15.11 2.10 -16.70
N LEU A 200 -13.91 2.68 -16.46
CA LEU A 200 -13.74 4.11 -16.17
C LEU A 200 -14.32 4.97 -17.30
N ASN A 201 -14.34 4.47 -18.53
CA ASN A 201 -15.08 5.02 -19.68
C ASN A 201 -14.73 6.49 -20.00
N ILE A 202 -13.50 6.90 -19.67
CA ILE A 202 -12.90 8.17 -20.09
C ILE A 202 -12.25 7.94 -21.46
N LYS A 203 -12.63 8.71 -22.48
CA LYS A 203 -12.20 8.48 -23.88
C LYS A 203 -11.39 9.62 -24.44
N SER A 204 -10.32 9.29 -25.17
CA SER A 204 -9.57 10.25 -25.99
C SER A 204 -10.51 11.08 -26.88
N ARG A 205 -10.20 12.36 -27.04
CA ARG A 205 -10.95 13.40 -27.76
C ARG A 205 -12.32 13.78 -27.20
N GLN A 206 -12.76 13.24 -26.06
CA GLN A 206 -13.93 13.77 -25.36
C GLN A 206 -13.55 15.07 -24.60
N PRO A 207 -14.50 15.99 -24.35
CA PRO A 207 -14.24 17.18 -23.53
C PRO A 207 -13.80 16.81 -22.11
N TYR A 208 -12.69 17.40 -21.66
CA TYR A 208 -12.12 17.18 -20.34
C TYR A 208 -12.98 17.80 -19.24
N SER A 209 -13.24 17.00 -18.20
CA SER A 209 -14.02 17.37 -17.04
C SER A 209 -13.43 16.70 -15.80
N ARG A 210 -12.68 17.47 -15.00
CA ARG A 210 -12.04 16.97 -13.78
C ARG A 210 -13.05 16.33 -12.84
N LEU A 211 -14.21 16.97 -12.66
CA LEU A 211 -15.34 16.46 -11.87
C LEU A 211 -15.75 15.03 -12.27
N LYS A 212 -15.91 14.75 -13.57
CA LYS A 212 -16.29 13.42 -14.06
C LYS A 212 -15.21 12.37 -13.90
N VAL A 213 -13.94 12.78 -13.93
CA VAL A 213 -12.80 11.89 -13.70
C VAL A 213 -12.72 11.53 -12.21
N ASP A 214 -12.87 12.51 -11.31
CA ASP A 214 -12.93 12.30 -9.86
C ASP A 214 -14.16 11.45 -9.46
N GLU A 215 -15.34 11.70 -10.06
CA GLU A 215 -16.54 10.85 -9.91
C GLU A 215 -16.26 9.38 -10.27
N ARG A 216 -15.47 9.14 -11.34
CA ARG A 216 -15.08 7.80 -11.77
C ARG A 216 -14.03 7.16 -10.86
N ALA A 217 -13.09 7.95 -10.33
CA ALA A 217 -12.13 7.46 -9.34
C ALA A 217 -12.82 7.04 -8.04
N VAL A 218 -13.75 7.85 -7.54
CA VAL A 218 -14.59 7.54 -6.36
C VAL A 218 -15.51 6.34 -6.61
N ALA A 219 -15.96 6.12 -7.84
CA ALA A 219 -16.70 4.92 -8.21
C ALA A 219 -15.80 3.67 -8.23
N ALA A 220 -14.59 3.76 -8.77
CA ALA A 220 -13.63 2.64 -8.81
C ALA A 220 -13.17 2.21 -7.40
N LEU A 221 -12.94 3.16 -6.49
CA LEU A 221 -12.66 2.85 -5.07
C LEU A 221 -13.76 1.99 -4.42
N ARG A 222 -15.03 2.20 -4.80
CA ARG A 222 -16.17 1.43 -4.27
C ARG A 222 -16.25 0.00 -4.80
N LEU A 223 -15.43 -0.39 -5.78
CA LEU A 223 -15.37 -1.76 -6.28
C LEU A 223 -14.79 -2.74 -5.24
N GLY A 224 -14.10 -2.24 -4.20
CA GLY A 224 -13.68 -3.02 -3.03
C GLY A 224 -12.25 -3.58 -3.08
N PHE A 225 -11.44 -3.16 -4.04
CA PHE A 225 -10.09 -3.69 -4.26
C PHE A 225 -8.98 -2.61 -4.41
N LEU A 226 -9.31 -1.34 -4.18
CA LEU A 226 -8.37 -0.22 -4.24
C LEU A 226 -8.38 0.51 -2.90
N SER A 227 -7.23 0.52 -2.22
CA SER A 227 -7.04 1.26 -0.96
C SER A 227 -6.96 2.76 -1.22
N ARG A 228 -6.34 3.15 -2.34
CA ARG A 228 -6.25 4.54 -2.83
C ARG A 228 -6.29 4.57 -4.35
N LEU A 229 -6.83 5.64 -4.92
CA LEU A 229 -6.81 5.91 -6.36
C LEU A 229 -6.64 7.41 -6.57
N ASN A 230 -5.42 7.82 -6.87
CA ASN A 230 -5.08 9.19 -7.18
C ASN A 230 -5.32 9.47 -8.67
N VAL A 231 -5.56 10.74 -9.01
CA VAL A 231 -5.81 11.19 -10.38
C VAL A 231 -4.97 12.43 -10.64
N ASP A 232 -3.99 12.29 -11.53
CA ASP A 232 -3.10 13.36 -11.95
C ASP A 232 -3.38 13.82 -13.39
N GLU A 233 -3.11 15.10 -13.64
CA GLU A 233 -3.24 15.72 -14.96
C GLU A 233 -1.88 15.77 -15.66
N ILE A 234 -1.75 15.09 -16.81
CA ILE A 234 -0.56 15.22 -17.65
C ILE A 234 -0.75 16.43 -18.58
N TYR A 235 0.19 17.36 -18.51
CA TYR A 235 0.19 18.59 -19.31
C TYR A 235 0.99 18.39 -20.59
N ASP A 236 0.34 18.56 -21.74
CA ASP A 236 1.03 18.71 -23.02
C ASP A 236 1.57 20.15 -23.14
N PRO A 237 2.90 20.35 -23.33
CA PRO A 237 3.50 21.67 -23.46
C PRO A 237 3.31 22.30 -24.85
N ASP A 238 3.01 21.50 -25.88
CA ASP A 238 2.88 21.91 -27.28
C ASP A 238 1.41 22.18 -27.66
N ASP A 239 0.42 21.47 -27.07
CA ASP A 239 -1.01 21.80 -27.21
C ASP A 239 -1.72 22.07 -25.86
N PRO A 240 -1.95 23.35 -25.47
CA PRO A 240 -2.64 23.69 -24.23
C PRO A 240 -4.13 23.33 -24.23
N ASN A 241 -4.68 22.88 -25.36
CA ASN A 241 -6.09 22.47 -25.52
C ASN A 241 -6.32 20.98 -25.23
N VAL A 242 -5.31 20.23 -24.81
CA VAL A 242 -5.49 18.84 -24.38
C VAL A 242 -4.96 18.57 -22.96
N ARG A 243 -5.44 17.50 -22.33
CA ARG A 243 -4.91 16.97 -21.07
C ARG A 243 -4.85 15.44 -21.13
N GLY A 244 -3.75 14.88 -20.65
CA GLY A 244 -3.69 13.47 -20.31
C GLY A 244 -4.26 13.26 -18.91
N VAL A 245 -4.84 12.10 -18.66
CA VAL A 245 -5.37 11.70 -17.35
C VAL A 245 -4.64 10.45 -16.89
N MET A 246 -3.92 10.53 -15.77
CA MET A 246 -3.29 9.38 -15.12
C MET A 246 -4.11 8.98 -13.90
N PHE A 247 -4.54 7.73 -13.86
CA PHE A 247 -5.09 7.08 -12.66
C PHE A 247 -3.98 6.24 -11.99
N LEU A 248 -3.53 6.65 -10.81
CA LEU A 248 -2.52 5.92 -10.04
C LEU A 248 -3.21 5.21 -8.86
N GLY A 249 -3.42 3.90 -8.99
CA GLY A 249 -4.11 3.07 -8.00
C GLY A 249 -3.16 2.29 -7.10
N LEU A 250 -3.43 2.28 -5.81
CA LEU A 250 -2.88 1.32 -4.86
C LEU A 250 -3.96 0.27 -4.60
N LEU A 251 -3.67 -0.98 -4.94
CA LEU A 251 -4.56 -2.11 -4.66
C LEU A 251 -4.69 -2.32 -3.14
N GLU A 252 -5.73 -3.03 -2.73
CA GLU A 252 -5.81 -3.57 -1.37
C GLU A 252 -4.91 -4.82 -1.24
N GLU A 253 -4.27 -5.00 -0.09
CA GLU A 253 -3.67 -6.29 0.28
C GLU A 253 -4.74 -7.35 0.55
N ARG A 254 -5.94 -6.93 0.95
CA ARG A 254 -7.09 -7.80 1.17
C ARG A 254 -8.29 -7.24 0.41
N PRO A 255 -8.35 -7.43 -0.92
CA PRO A 255 -9.51 -7.01 -1.69
C PRO A 255 -10.75 -7.73 -1.17
N VAL A 256 -11.78 -6.96 -0.84
CA VAL A 256 -13.13 -7.43 -0.55
C VAL A 256 -14.03 -6.90 -1.68
N PRO A 257 -13.91 -7.47 -2.89
CA PRO A 257 -14.59 -6.94 -4.05
C PRO A 257 -16.10 -7.07 -3.89
N ASN A 258 -16.84 -6.05 -4.32
CA ASN A 258 -18.27 -6.19 -4.51
C ASN A 258 -18.55 -6.97 -5.82
N ALA A 259 -19.79 -7.42 -6.04
CA ALA A 259 -20.16 -8.24 -7.21
C ALA A 259 -19.89 -7.60 -8.60
N GLU A 260 -19.76 -6.28 -8.71
CA GLU A 260 -19.27 -5.59 -9.91
C GLU A 260 -17.73 -5.55 -9.93
N GLY A 261 -17.09 -5.37 -8.78
CA GLY A 261 -15.63 -5.39 -8.61
C GLY A 261 -14.98 -6.74 -8.94
N SER A 262 -15.63 -7.85 -8.57
CA SER A 262 -15.10 -9.21 -8.82
C SER A 262 -14.90 -9.52 -10.30
N ALA A 263 -15.62 -8.85 -11.20
CA ALA A 263 -15.49 -9.03 -12.64
C ALA A 263 -14.16 -8.50 -13.21
N PHE A 264 -13.42 -7.69 -12.45
CA PHE A 264 -12.09 -7.19 -12.83
C PHE A 264 -10.94 -7.96 -12.19
N ILE A 265 -11.22 -8.95 -11.33
CA ILE A 265 -10.18 -9.62 -10.53
C ILE A 265 -9.83 -10.98 -11.13
N ASP A 266 -8.52 -11.24 -11.27
CA ASP A 266 -7.94 -12.56 -11.49
C ASP A 266 -7.69 -13.24 -10.13
N PRO A 267 -8.53 -14.21 -9.72
CA PRO A 267 -8.37 -14.85 -8.42
C PRO A 267 -7.11 -15.71 -8.33
N ALA A 268 -6.46 -16.11 -9.43
CA ALA A 268 -5.19 -16.83 -9.33
C ALA A 268 -4.09 -15.89 -8.81
N LYS A 269 -4.06 -14.65 -9.31
CA LYS A 269 -3.07 -13.63 -8.95
C LYS A 269 -3.24 -13.10 -7.52
N VAL A 270 -4.48 -12.77 -7.09
CA VAL A 270 -4.74 -12.35 -5.68
C VAL A 270 -4.06 -13.32 -4.73
N MET A 271 -4.09 -14.59 -5.10
CA MET A 271 -3.75 -15.67 -4.22
C MET A 271 -2.27 -16.04 -4.25
N ALA A 272 -1.58 -15.75 -5.36
CA ALA A 272 -0.15 -15.94 -5.53
C ALA A 272 0.67 -14.81 -4.87
N ASP A 273 0.24 -13.56 -5.04
CA ASP A 273 1.01 -12.35 -4.69
C ASP A 273 0.79 -11.86 -3.24
N LEU A 274 0.14 -12.67 -2.39
CA LEU A 274 -0.14 -12.32 -0.99
C LEU A 274 0.61 -13.20 0.01
N PRO A 275 1.68 -12.69 0.67
CA PRO A 275 2.45 -13.44 1.66
C PRO A 275 1.73 -13.55 3.00
N VAL A 276 0.88 -12.57 3.33
CA VAL A 276 0.00 -12.61 4.49
C VAL A 276 -1.00 -13.76 4.33
N TYR A 277 -1.17 -14.34 3.14
CA TYR A 277 -1.86 -15.60 2.94
C TYR A 277 -0.95 -16.83 2.72
N ARG A 278 0.37 -16.65 2.58
CA ARG A 278 1.38 -17.72 2.79
C ARG A 278 1.67 -17.93 4.30
N MET A 279 1.40 -16.93 5.14
CA MET A 279 1.76 -16.88 6.57
C MET A 279 0.60 -16.56 7.54
N GLY A 280 -0.58 -16.19 7.05
CA GLY A 280 -1.67 -15.64 7.87
C GLY A 280 -3.04 -16.25 7.59
N HIS A 281 -3.16 -17.54 7.88
CA HIS A 281 -4.08 -17.94 8.95
C HIS A 281 -3.33 -18.97 9.81
N LEU A 282 -2.95 -18.58 11.04
CA LEU A 282 -2.49 -19.45 12.13
C LEU A 282 -2.34 -18.63 13.44
N PRO A 283 -3.35 -18.59 14.33
CA PRO A 283 -3.29 -17.83 15.58
C PRO A 283 -2.31 -18.46 16.59
N ALA A 284 -1.25 -17.72 16.93
CA ALA A 284 -0.23 -17.96 17.98
C ALA A 284 0.52 -19.31 18.03
N SER A 285 0.01 -20.36 17.36
CA SER A 285 0.31 -21.76 17.66
C SER A 285 0.89 -22.50 16.46
N ARG A 286 2.12 -22.13 16.04
CA ARG A 286 3.00 -23.05 15.30
C ARG A 286 3.54 -24.16 16.25
N VAL A 287 2.57 -24.94 16.76
CA VAL A 287 2.61 -26.22 17.48
C VAL A 287 3.86 -26.48 18.32
N LEU A 288 3.69 -26.58 19.64
CA LEU A 288 4.72 -26.55 20.69
C LEU A 288 6.04 -27.32 20.46
N GLY A 289 6.03 -28.41 19.68
CA GLY A 289 7.27 -29.08 19.28
C GLY A 289 8.31 -28.13 18.65
N PRO A 290 9.61 -28.25 19.00
CA PRO A 290 10.66 -27.35 18.52
C PRO A 290 10.83 -27.41 16.99
N GLN A 291 11.39 -26.34 16.41
CA GLN A 291 11.94 -26.45 15.05
C GLN A 291 13.10 -27.46 15.08
N PRO A 292 13.16 -28.43 14.15
CA PRO A 292 14.23 -29.40 14.14
C PRO A 292 15.51 -28.72 13.66
N THR A 293 16.45 -28.54 14.58
CA THR A 293 17.81 -28.07 14.29
C THR A 293 18.45 -28.94 13.19
N PRO A 294 19.39 -28.43 12.38
CA PRO A 294 20.06 -29.22 11.35
C PRO A 294 20.63 -30.54 11.87
N THR A 295 21.18 -30.54 13.09
CA THR A 295 21.66 -31.75 13.79
C THR A 295 20.54 -32.75 14.08
N SER A 296 19.38 -32.30 14.58
CA SER A 296 18.22 -33.17 14.83
C SER A 296 17.60 -33.70 13.53
N LEU A 297 17.56 -32.88 12.48
CA LEU A 297 17.05 -33.27 11.16
C LEU A 297 17.97 -34.31 10.50
N ALA A 298 19.29 -34.14 10.59
CA ALA A 298 20.27 -35.14 10.17
C ALA A 298 20.19 -36.43 11.00
N THR A 299 19.89 -36.33 12.30
CA THR A 299 19.70 -37.50 13.18
C THR A 299 18.44 -38.28 12.82
N LEU A 300 17.32 -37.59 12.56
CA LEU A 300 16.07 -38.20 12.10
C LEU A 300 16.20 -38.80 10.70
N LYS A 301 16.91 -38.12 9.79
CA LYS A 301 17.28 -38.66 8.49
C LYS A 301 18.07 -39.96 8.64
N ALA A 302 19.15 -39.95 9.42
CA ALA A 302 19.97 -41.13 9.66
C ALA A 302 19.19 -42.28 10.33
N ALA A 303 18.26 -42.00 11.26
CA ALA A 303 17.38 -43.02 11.81
C ALA A 303 16.46 -43.63 10.73
N SER A 304 15.85 -42.78 9.90
CA SER A 304 14.99 -43.18 8.78
C SER A 304 15.75 -43.88 7.64
N GLU A 305 17.07 -43.69 7.51
CA GLU A 305 17.92 -44.36 6.51
C GLU A 305 18.53 -45.67 7.03
N ASN A 306 18.90 -45.75 8.32
CA ASN A 306 19.46 -46.95 8.93
C ASN A 306 18.42 -48.05 9.20
N SER A 307 17.15 -47.67 9.39
CA SER A 307 16.00 -48.59 9.52
C SER A 307 15.02 -48.37 8.36
N PRO A 308 15.32 -48.85 7.13
CA PRO A 308 14.54 -48.50 5.94
C PRO A 308 13.07 -48.98 6.01
N GLU A 309 12.79 -50.02 6.79
CA GLU A 309 11.45 -50.57 7.07
C GLU A 309 10.69 -49.85 8.21
N ASP A 310 11.31 -48.96 8.96
CA ASP A 310 10.68 -48.29 10.12
C ASP A 310 9.80 -47.11 9.66
N GLY A 311 8.50 -47.38 9.54
CA GLY A 311 7.48 -46.37 9.23
C GLY A 311 7.32 -45.29 10.30
N ASP A 312 7.60 -45.60 11.58
CA ASP A 312 7.53 -44.62 12.67
C ASP A 312 8.69 -43.61 12.57
N ALA A 313 9.89 -44.10 12.24
CA ALA A 313 11.06 -43.26 11.97
C ALA A 313 10.87 -42.41 10.70
N ALA A 314 10.34 -43.00 9.63
CA ALA A 314 10.02 -42.27 8.39
C ALA A 314 9.01 -41.14 8.62
N ALA A 315 7.93 -41.40 9.37
CA ALA A 315 6.94 -40.38 9.72
C ALA A 315 7.55 -39.24 10.56
N ARG A 316 8.37 -39.56 11.58
CA ARG A 316 9.05 -38.56 12.41
C ARG A 316 9.99 -37.66 11.59
N TYR A 317 10.69 -38.22 10.59
CA TYR A 317 11.53 -37.46 9.69
C TYR A 317 10.70 -36.55 8.76
N ALA A 318 9.62 -37.07 8.16
CA ALA A 318 8.69 -36.27 7.36
C ALA A 318 8.08 -35.10 8.15
N PHE A 319 7.69 -35.32 9.40
CA PHE A 319 7.15 -34.28 10.28
C PHE A 319 8.20 -33.25 10.71
N ALA A 320 9.49 -33.61 10.69
CA ALA A 320 10.58 -32.67 10.93
C ALA A 320 10.82 -31.79 9.70
N LEU A 321 10.89 -32.38 8.50
CA LEU A 321 11.00 -31.66 7.23
C LEU A 321 9.83 -30.67 7.05
N ALA A 322 8.59 -31.11 7.30
CA ALA A 322 7.39 -30.27 7.18
C ALA A 322 7.42 -29.07 8.15
N ARG A 323 7.87 -29.25 9.40
CA ARG A 323 8.01 -28.14 10.36
C ARG A 323 9.09 -27.15 9.95
N ALA A 324 10.20 -27.64 9.42
CA ALA A 324 11.31 -26.81 8.92
C ALA A 324 11.04 -26.17 7.54
N GLY A 325 9.89 -26.44 6.91
CA GLY A 325 9.50 -25.82 5.63
C GLY A 325 10.05 -26.51 4.37
N TYR A 326 10.69 -27.67 4.50
CA TYR A 326 11.16 -28.47 3.34
C TYR A 326 9.99 -29.28 2.75
N THR A 327 9.04 -28.60 2.09
CA THR A 327 7.77 -29.17 1.62
C THR A 327 7.94 -30.44 0.78
N ASP A 328 8.81 -30.39 -0.22
CA ASP A 328 8.91 -31.42 -1.24
C ASP A 328 9.60 -32.68 -0.68
N ASP A 329 10.68 -32.49 0.07
CA ASP A 329 11.33 -33.56 0.83
C ASP A 329 10.37 -34.16 1.87
N ALA A 330 9.56 -33.33 2.54
CA ALA A 330 8.58 -33.78 3.52
C ALA A 330 7.50 -34.66 2.87
N ALA A 331 6.98 -34.27 1.70
CA ALA A 331 6.01 -35.05 0.95
C ALA A 331 6.58 -36.40 0.50
N VAL A 332 7.83 -36.43 0.00
CA VAL A 332 8.51 -37.68 -0.38
C VAL A 332 8.75 -38.59 0.83
N ALA A 333 9.23 -38.04 1.95
CA ALA A 333 9.41 -38.79 3.19
C ALA A 333 8.06 -39.29 3.76
N ALA A 334 7.00 -38.50 3.63
CA ALA A 334 5.65 -38.83 4.07
C ALA A 334 5.01 -39.93 3.23
N GLN A 335 5.15 -39.91 1.90
CA GLN A 335 4.70 -40.99 1.01
C GLN A 335 5.35 -42.32 1.38
N ARG A 336 6.66 -42.32 1.68
CA ARG A 336 7.36 -43.50 2.21
C ARG A 336 6.81 -43.93 3.57
N ALA A 337 6.59 -43.01 4.49
CA ALA A 337 6.02 -43.32 5.81
C ALA A 337 4.62 -43.93 5.72
N VAL A 338 3.76 -43.39 4.84
CA VAL A 338 2.44 -43.94 4.52
C VAL A 338 2.56 -45.38 4.03
N ALA A 339 3.40 -45.65 3.03
CA ALA A 339 3.56 -47.00 2.48
C ALA A 339 4.15 -48.03 3.46
N LEU A 340 4.92 -47.59 4.47
CA LEU A 340 5.45 -48.46 5.53
C LEU A 340 4.45 -48.73 6.67
N LEU A 341 3.50 -47.82 6.88
CA LEU A 341 2.45 -47.95 7.91
C LEU A 341 1.11 -48.50 7.34
N GLU A 342 0.98 -48.61 6.02
CA GLU A 342 -0.19 -49.16 5.34
C GLU A 342 -0.38 -50.65 5.68
N GLY A 343 -1.51 -50.98 6.31
CA GLY A 343 -1.78 -52.31 6.85
C GLY A 343 -1.26 -52.56 8.29
N LEU A 344 -0.60 -51.58 8.92
CA LEU A 344 -0.24 -51.61 10.35
C LEU A 344 -1.19 -50.75 11.22
N THR A 345 -2.37 -50.44 10.69
CA THR A 345 -3.37 -49.52 11.27
C THR A 345 -4.23 -50.14 12.38
N ASP A 346 -4.00 -51.40 12.76
CA ASP A 346 -4.65 -52.05 13.91
C ASP A 346 -4.24 -51.40 15.26
N ASP A 347 -3.14 -50.65 15.27
CA ASP A 347 -2.73 -49.76 16.36
C ASP A 347 -3.23 -48.32 16.07
N PRO A 348 -4.16 -47.77 16.87
CA PRO A 348 -4.66 -46.41 16.67
C PRO A 348 -3.58 -45.31 16.69
N ALA A 349 -2.48 -45.50 17.42
CA ALA A 349 -1.38 -44.52 17.44
C ALA A 349 -0.65 -44.49 16.09
N ARG A 350 -0.36 -45.66 15.51
CA ARG A 350 0.23 -45.77 14.16
C ARG A 350 -0.73 -45.38 13.04
N ALA A 351 -2.01 -45.65 13.20
CA ALA A 351 -3.03 -45.18 12.26
C ALA A 351 -3.12 -43.64 12.23
N VAL A 352 -3.06 -42.97 13.39
CA VAL A 352 -2.95 -41.49 13.46
C VAL A 352 -1.63 -40.99 12.88
N LEU A 353 -0.52 -41.70 13.13
CA LEU A 353 0.79 -41.37 12.57
C LEU A 353 0.79 -41.45 11.02
N MET A 354 0.19 -42.52 10.49
CA MET A 354 0.01 -42.73 9.05
C MET A 354 -0.90 -41.67 8.43
N ALA A 355 -2.05 -41.36 9.04
CA ALA A 355 -2.95 -40.33 8.54
C ALA A 355 -2.32 -38.93 8.54
N ARG A 356 -1.51 -38.60 9.56
CA ARG A 356 -0.73 -37.35 9.60
C ARG A 356 0.38 -37.31 8.53
N ALA A 357 0.97 -38.45 8.17
CA ALA A 357 1.86 -38.54 7.01
C ALA A 357 1.07 -38.40 5.69
N ALA A 358 -0.10 -39.03 5.56
CA ALA A 358 -0.95 -38.90 4.38
C ALA A 358 -1.35 -37.44 4.10
N LEU A 359 -1.63 -36.64 5.14
CA LEU A 359 -1.85 -35.19 5.01
C LEU A 359 -0.64 -34.44 4.43
N ILE A 360 0.58 -34.74 4.89
CA ILE A 360 1.82 -34.13 4.37
C ILE A 360 2.16 -34.64 2.95
N ALA A 361 1.63 -35.80 2.56
CA ALA A 361 1.73 -36.38 1.22
C ALA A 361 0.62 -35.92 0.26
N GLY A 362 -0.30 -35.04 0.68
CA GLY A 362 -1.44 -34.56 -0.12
C GLY A 362 -2.65 -35.52 -0.18
N ASP A 363 -2.61 -36.68 0.48
CA ASP A 363 -3.70 -37.68 0.49
C ASP A 363 -4.65 -37.50 1.68
N ALA A 364 -5.39 -36.38 1.66
CA ALA A 364 -6.44 -36.09 2.65
C ALA A 364 -7.57 -37.14 2.66
N ASN A 365 -7.82 -37.83 1.54
CA ASN A 365 -8.82 -38.89 1.44
C ASN A 365 -8.45 -40.09 2.32
N ARG A 366 -7.22 -40.60 2.17
CA ARG A 366 -6.66 -41.69 2.99
C ARG A 366 -6.57 -41.30 4.47
N ALA A 367 -6.15 -40.06 4.75
CA ALA A 367 -6.10 -39.54 6.12
C ALA A 367 -7.49 -39.54 6.77
N PHE A 368 -8.50 -38.96 6.11
CA PHE A 368 -9.85 -38.88 6.65
C PHE A 368 -10.48 -40.27 6.82
N ALA A 369 -10.32 -41.18 5.85
CA ALA A 369 -10.89 -42.52 5.90
C ALA A 369 -10.38 -43.34 7.09
N VAL A 370 -9.09 -43.28 7.41
CA VAL A 370 -8.52 -44.01 8.56
C VAL A 370 -8.96 -43.41 9.89
N LEU A 371 -8.95 -42.08 10.01
CA LEU A 371 -9.31 -41.40 11.26
C LEU A 371 -10.81 -41.51 11.57
N SER A 372 -11.69 -41.38 10.57
CA SER A 372 -13.14 -41.52 10.75
C SER A 372 -13.57 -42.95 11.06
N ASN A 373 -12.89 -43.97 10.52
CA ASN A 373 -13.12 -45.37 10.91
C ASN A 373 -12.76 -45.62 12.39
N LEU A 374 -11.67 -45.02 12.89
CA LEU A 374 -11.31 -45.10 14.31
C LEU A 374 -12.27 -44.31 15.22
N GLU A 375 -12.81 -43.18 14.74
CA GLU A 375 -13.80 -42.38 15.45
C GLU A 375 -15.09 -43.19 15.64
N GLN A 376 -15.63 -43.77 14.56
CA GLN A 376 -16.82 -44.62 14.58
C GLN A 376 -16.64 -45.89 15.44
N ALA A 377 -15.42 -46.40 15.55
CA ALA A 377 -15.08 -47.52 16.44
C ALA A 377 -14.92 -47.12 17.91
N GLY A 378 -14.90 -45.82 18.24
CA GLY A 378 -14.60 -45.30 19.58
C GLY A 378 -13.14 -45.44 19.98
N GLN A 379 -12.22 -45.58 19.02
CA GLN A 379 -10.81 -45.92 19.21
C GLN A 379 -9.83 -44.79 18.85
N LEU A 380 -10.30 -43.69 18.24
CA LEU A 380 -9.47 -42.54 17.89
C LEU A 380 -8.89 -41.87 19.17
N PRO A 381 -7.56 -41.78 19.36
CA PRO A 381 -6.97 -41.03 20.47
C PRO A 381 -7.11 -39.51 20.23
N PRO A 382 -7.02 -38.66 21.28
CA PRO A 382 -7.20 -37.19 21.15
C PRO A 382 -6.37 -36.55 20.03
N ASP A 383 -5.11 -36.97 19.88
CA ASP A 383 -4.17 -36.52 18.85
C ASP A 383 -4.65 -36.72 17.41
N GLY A 384 -5.60 -37.63 17.18
CA GLY A 384 -6.18 -37.92 15.88
C GLY A 384 -7.32 -36.99 15.45
N TYR A 385 -8.03 -36.36 16.39
CA TYR A 385 -9.17 -35.49 16.08
C TYR A 385 -8.77 -34.21 15.30
N PRO A 386 -7.71 -33.47 15.67
CA PRO A 386 -7.23 -32.34 14.87
C PRO A 386 -6.85 -32.76 13.44
N ALA A 387 -6.19 -33.91 13.29
CA ALA A 387 -5.84 -34.44 11.98
C ALA A 387 -7.09 -34.85 11.16
N MET A 388 -8.15 -35.31 11.81
CA MET A 388 -9.41 -35.69 11.17
C MET A 388 -10.17 -34.45 10.66
N LEU A 389 -10.24 -33.40 11.47
CA LEU A 389 -10.80 -32.11 11.06
C LEU A 389 -9.96 -31.47 9.93
N GLN A 390 -8.62 -31.55 10.02
CA GLN A 390 -7.73 -31.04 8.98
C GLN A 390 -7.96 -31.78 7.65
N ALA A 391 -8.07 -33.11 7.69
CA ALA A 391 -8.39 -33.92 6.52
C ALA A 391 -9.75 -33.55 5.92
N ALA A 392 -10.79 -33.38 6.75
CA ALA A 392 -12.12 -33.01 6.29
C ALA A 392 -12.16 -31.59 5.67
N ALA A 393 -11.43 -30.63 6.24
CA ALA A 393 -11.29 -29.29 5.68
C ALA A 393 -10.58 -29.28 4.31
N PHE A 394 -9.54 -30.10 4.13
CA PHE A 394 -8.91 -30.30 2.81
C PHE A 394 -9.86 -30.89 1.78
N LEU A 395 -10.67 -31.89 2.16
CA LEU A 395 -11.68 -32.49 1.26
C LEU A 395 -12.75 -31.47 0.86
N LEU A 396 -13.18 -30.62 1.79
CA LEU A 396 -14.14 -29.55 1.51
C LEU A 396 -13.55 -28.48 0.57
N ALA A 397 -12.28 -28.13 0.74
CA ALA A 397 -11.59 -27.17 -0.12
C ALA A 397 -11.39 -27.70 -1.55
N ASP A 398 -10.92 -28.96 -1.69
CA ASP A 398 -10.84 -29.66 -2.98
C ASP A 398 -12.23 -29.83 -3.65
N LYS A 399 -13.30 -29.91 -2.85
CA LYS A 399 -14.68 -29.91 -3.35
C LYS A 399 -15.11 -28.53 -3.87
N ALA A 400 -14.88 -27.44 -3.14
CA ALA A 400 -15.21 -26.07 -3.56
C ALA A 400 -14.51 -25.70 -4.89
N VAL A 401 -13.19 -25.93 -4.98
CA VAL A 401 -12.39 -25.69 -6.21
C VAL A 401 -12.97 -26.40 -7.45
N LYS A 402 -13.61 -27.56 -7.27
CA LYS A 402 -14.20 -28.35 -8.36
C LYS A 402 -15.57 -27.86 -8.83
N GLU A 403 -16.31 -27.10 -8.01
CA GLU A 403 -17.63 -26.58 -8.39
C GLU A 403 -17.54 -25.18 -9.01
N GLU A 404 -16.65 -24.33 -8.49
CA GLU A 404 -16.59 -22.91 -8.87
C GLU A 404 -15.68 -22.65 -10.09
N SER A 405 -15.07 -23.69 -10.66
CA SER A 405 -14.16 -23.61 -11.83
C SER A 405 -12.93 -22.71 -11.65
N ALA A 406 -12.57 -22.41 -10.39
CA ALA A 406 -11.44 -21.56 -10.04
C ALA A 406 -10.08 -22.20 -10.40
N VAL A 407 -9.09 -21.34 -10.67
CA VAL A 407 -7.71 -21.78 -10.98
C VAL A 407 -7.07 -22.43 -9.75
N ARG A 408 -6.35 -23.53 -9.97
CA ARG A 408 -5.64 -24.25 -8.90
C ARG A 408 -4.61 -23.38 -8.20
N LEU A 409 -4.75 -23.31 -6.89
CA LEU A 409 -3.75 -22.80 -5.97
C LEU A 409 -2.82 -23.94 -5.53
N PRO A 410 -1.49 -23.76 -5.51
CA PRO A 410 -0.59 -24.76 -4.93
C PRO A 410 -0.56 -24.67 -3.39
N GLY A 411 -0.53 -25.82 -2.71
CA GLY A 411 -0.15 -25.91 -1.29
C GLY A 411 -0.97 -26.88 -0.44
N ASP A 412 -0.35 -27.98 0.01
CA ASP A 412 -0.95 -28.98 0.90
C ASP A 412 -1.01 -28.50 2.38
N THR A 413 -1.50 -27.27 2.61
CA THR A 413 -1.47 -26.59 3.91
C THR A 413 -2.87 -26.24 4.42
N LEU A 414 -3.08 -26.28 5.74
CA LEU A 414 -4.38 -25.89 6.29
C LEU A 414 -4.73 -24.42 6.01
N ALA A 415 -3.73 -23.53 5.93
CA ALA A 415 -3.94 -22.15 5.52
C ALA A 415 -4.52 -22.05 4.09
N TRP A 416 -3.99 -22.81 3.13
CA TRP A 416 -4.57 -22.95 1.79
C TRP A 416 -6.02 -23.44 1.83
N ALA A 417 -6.33 -24.43 2.67
CA ALA A 417 -7.69 -24.97 2.77
C ALA A 417 -8.67 -23.93 3.31
N VAL A 418 -8.35 -23.25 4.42
CA VAL A 418 -9.18 -22.15 4.94
C VAL A 418 -9.35 -21.06 3.87
N LYS A 419 -8.27 -20.66 3.20
CA LYS A 419 -8.25 -19.61 2.17
C LYS A 419 -9.18 -19.93 0.98
N VAL A 420 -9.19 -21.17 0.51
CA VAL A 420 -10.14 -21.66 -0.51
C VAL A 420 -11.58 -21.55 0.01
N LEU A 421 -11.81 -21.99 1.24
CA LEU A 421 -13.15 -22.02 1.85
C LEU A 421 -13.72 -20.61 2.10
N MET A 422 -12.90 -19.56 2.24
CA MET A 422 -13.39 -18.17 2.41
C MET A 422 -13.92 -17.54 1.11
N LEU A 423 -13.44 -18.03 -0.03
CA LEU A 423 -13.75 -17.51 -1.37
C LEU A 423 -14.81 -18.37 -2.08
N CYS A 424 -15.43 -19.28 -1.32
CA CYS A 424 -16.46 -20.21 -1.77
C CYS A 424 -17.82 -19.50 -1.85
N ASP A 425 -18.10 -18.81 -2.95
CA ASP A 425 -19.41 -18.20 -3.26
C ASP A 425 -20.58 -19.17 -3.04
N SER A 426 -20.36 -20.47 -3.27
CA SER A 426 -21.37 -21.53 -3.25
C SER A 426 -21.54 -22.24 -1.90
N ARG A 427 -21.24 -21.57 -0.78
CA ARG A 427 -21.28 -22.09 0.62
C ARG A 427 -22.34 -23.18 0.89
N ASP A 428 -23.63 -22.87 0.68
CA ASP A 428 -24.73 -23.81 0.96
C ASP A 428 -24.72 -25.07 0.09
N ALA A 429 -24.29 -24.95 -1.17
CA ALA A 429 -24.15 -26.08 -2.08
C ALA A 429 -23.01 -26.99 -1.65
N VAL A 430 -21.85 -26.40 -1.30
CA VAL A 430 -20.67 -27.11 -0.82
C VAL A 430 -20.89 -27.77 0.56
N MET A 431 -21.73 -27.19 1.43
CA MET A 431 -22.14 -27.87 2.67
C MET A 431 -23.11 -29.03 2.46
N ALA A 432 -23.93 -29.00 1.40
CA ALA A 432 -24.88 -30.07 1.08
C ALA A 432 -24.21 -31.34 0.52
N THR A 433 -22.88 -31.37 0.39
CA THR A 433 -22.12 -32.48 -0.17
C THR A 433 -21.73 -33.52 0.89
N PRO A 434 -21.26 -34.73 0.48
CA PRO A 434 -20.64 -35.67 1.40
C PRO A 434 -19.43 -35.08 2.14
N GLU A 435 -18.63 -34.25 1.46
CA GLU A 435 -17.47 -33.56 2.03
C GLU A 435 -17.88 -32.49 3.05
N GLY A 436 -18.94 -31.71 2.77
CA GLY A 436 -19.52 -30.76 3.73
C GLY A 436 -20.08 -31.44 4.98
N THR A 437 -20.78 -32.56 4.78
CA THR A 437 -21.25 -33.43 5.86
C THR A 437 -20.09 -33.99 6.69
N ALA A 438 -19.00 -34.43 6.03
CA ALA A 438 -17.80 -34.93 6.68
C ALA A 438 -17.09 -33.84 7.50
N TYR A 439 -16.99 -32.62 6.98
CA TYR A 439 -16.43 -31.46 7.67
C TYR A 439 -17.23 -31.08 8.92
N SER A 440 -18.55 -30.88 8.83
CA SER A 440 -19.38 -30.62 10.01
C SER A 440 -19.31 -31.74 11.05
N SER A 441 -19.23 -32.99 10.61
CA SER A 441 -19.12 -34.15 11.51
C SER A 441 -17.77 -34.18 12.22
N ALA A 442 -16.67 -33.94 11.50
CA ALA A 442 -15.33 -33.89 12.08
C ALA A 442 -15.14 -32.70 13.03
N LEU A 443 -15.73 -31.55 12.71
CA LEU A 443 -15.72 -30.35 13.55
C LEU A 443 -16.42 -30.62 14.89
N ARG A 444 -17.65 -31.16 14.86
CA ARG A 444 -18.39 -31.56 16.06
C ARG A 444 -17.69 -32.66 16.86
N ALA A 445 -17.26 -33.73 16.21
CA ALA A 445 -16.56 -34.84 16.89
C ALA A 445 -15.26 -34.38 17.57
N THR A 446 -14.54 -33.42 16.97
CA THR A 446 -13.37 -32.79 17.58
C THR A 446 -13.75 -31.98 18.82
N TRP A 447 -14.73 -31.09 18.72
CA TRP A 447 -15.23 -30.29 19.85
C TRP A 447 -15.71 -31.18 21.01
N ASP A 448 -16.62 -32.10 20.71
CA ASP A 448 -17.22 -33.03 21.67
C ASP A 448 -16.16 -33.93 22.33
N ARG A 449 -15.07 -34.28 21.63
CA ARG A 449 -13.98 -35.05 22.24
C ARG A 449 -13.28 -34.22 23.30
N PHE A 450 -12.83 -33.02 22.94
CA PHE A 450 -12.01 -32.20 23.82
C PHE A 450 -12.79 -31.66 25.02
N GLN A 451 -14.07 -31.29 24.86
CA GLN A 451 -14.93 -30.89 25.97
C GLN A 451 -15.23 -32.00 26.98
N ARG A 452 -15.01 -33.27 26.62
CA ARG A 452 -15.20 -34.45 27.50
C ARG A 452 -13.90 -35.05 28.05
N LEU A 453 -12.74 -34.43 27.81
CA LEU A 453 -11.49 -34.81 28.47
C LEU A 453 -11.49 -34.39 29.94
N SER A 454 -10.83 -35.16 30.81
CA SER A 454 -10.56 -34.70 32.18
C SER A 454 -9.40 -33.70 32.20
N ASP A 455 -9.27 -32.90 33.26
CA ASP A 455 -8.11 -32.04 33.54
C ASP A 455 -6.77 -32.77 33.23
N GLY A 456 -6.62 -34.00 33.72
CA GLY A 456 -5.41 -34.81 33.52
C GLY A 456 -5.19 -35.25 32.06
N ASP A 457 -6.25 -35.52 31.31
CA ASP A 457 -6.18 -35.84 29.89
C ASP A 457 -5.87 -34.58 29.05
N LEU A 458 -6.45 -33.42 29.40
CA LEU A 458 -6.17 -32.13 28.76
C LEU A 458 -4.68 -31.79 28.87
N ALA A 459 -4.09 -31.88 30.07
CA ALA A 459 -2.66 -31.66 30.23
C ALA A 459 -1.78 -32.72 29.53
N THR A 460 -2.28 -33.96 29.35
CA THR A 460 -1.56 -35.03 28.64
C THR A 460 -1.59 -34.84 27.13
N HIS A 461 -2.69 -34.31 26.60
CA HIS A 461 -2.93 -34.08 25.17
C HIS A 461 -2.99 -32.59 24.81
N HIS A 462 -2.29 -31.73 25.56
CA HIS A 462 -2.40 -30.27 25.44
C HIS A 462 -2.07 -29.78 24.03
N GLU A 463 -0.98 -30.28 23.40
CA GLU A 463 -0.68 -29.94 22.00
C GLU A 463 -1.84 -30.29 21.03
N ALA A 464 -2.59 -31.35 21.31
CA ALA A 464 -3.72 -31.77 20.45
C ALA A 464 -4.94 -30.89 20.69
N TYR A 465 -5.16 -30.45 21.93
CA TYR A 465 -6.20 -29.49 22.28
C TYR A 465 -5.90 -28.12 21.66
N GLU A 466 -4.69 -27.58 21.86
CA GLU A 466 -4.22 -26.33 21.23
C GLU A 466 -4.32 -26.39 19.71
N ARG A 467 -3.91 -27.50 19.07
CA ARG A 467 -4.11 -27.71 17.64
C ARG A 467 -5.59 -27.64 17.26
N ALA A 468 -6.48 -28.28 18.02
CA ALA A 468 -7.92 -28.21 17.75
C ALA A 468 -8.44 -26.77 17.84
N ILE A 469 -8.28 -26.09 18.98
CA ILE A 469 -8.86 -24.75 19.16
C ILE A 469 -8.18 -23.71 18.25
N GLY A 470 -6.88 -23.84 17.98
CA GLY A 470 -6.18 -23.05 16.96
C GLY A 470 -6.76 -23.24 15.55
N MET A 471 -7.36 -24.39 15.24
CA MET A 471 -8.10 -24.64 14.00
C MET A 471 -9.52 -24.05 14.02
N PHE A 472 -10.26 -24.13 15.14
CA PHE A 472 -11.56 -23.45 15.27
C PHE A 472 -11.40 -21.92 15.14
N ALA A 473 -10.41 -21.36 15.82
CA ALA A 473 -10.02 -19.97 15.70
C ALA A 473 -9.61 -19.59 14.28
N LEU A 474 -8.89 -20.46 13.57
CA LEU A 474 -8.59 -20.32 12.14
C LEU A 474 -9.84 -20.03 11.31
N LEU A 475 -10.84 -20.89 11.50
CA LEU A 475 -12.07 -20.93 10.70
C LEU A 475 -13.01 -19.75 11.03
N ARG A 476 -12.97 -19.22 12.27
CA ARG A 476 -13.69 -17.99 12.66
C ARG A 476 -12.89 -16.69 12.45
N SER A 477 -11.56 -16.76 12.30
CA SER A 477 -10.71 -15.58 11.98
C SER A 477 -10.83 -15.11 10.54
N ALA A 478 -11.56 -15.86 9.72
CA ALA A 478 -11.88 -15.58 8.33
C ALA A 478 -13.35 -15.11 8.25
N GLU A 479 -13.62 -14.06 7.48
CA GLU A 479 -14.90 -13.33 7.61
C GLU A 479 -16.11 -14.07 6.98
N HIS A 480 -15.89 -14.95 5.99
CA HIS A 480 -16.96 -15.60 5.21
C HIS A 480 -16.88 -17.12 4.92
N PRO A 481 -15.88 -17.94 5.35
CA PRO A 481 -16.04 -19.40 5.30
C PRO A 481 -17.06 -19.87 6.34
N PHE A 482 -17.27 -21.19 6.36
CA PHE A 482 -18.20 -21.92 7.21
C PHE A 482 -18.01 -21.65 8.71
N ASP A 483 -18.78 -20.69 9.25
CA ASP A 483 -18.69 -20.25 10.65
C ASP A 483 -18.79 -21.44 11.62
N PRO A 484 -17.75 -21.72 12.42
CA PRO A 484 -17.78 -22.79 13.40
C PRO A 484 -18.88 -22.65 14.43
N VAL A 485 -19.32 -21.43 14.78
CA VAL A 485 -20.37 -21.17 15.79
C VAL A 485 -21.74 -21.60 15.27
N GLU A 486 -22.05 -21.37 13.98
CA GLU A 486 -23.28 -21.87 13.36
C GLU A 486 -23.34 -23.41 13.33
N ILE A 487 -22.19 -24.07 13.26
CA ILE A 487 -22.09 -25.54 13.25
C ILE A 487 -22.02 -26.11 14.67
N VAL A 488 -21.42 -25.39 15.61
CA VAL A 488 -21.15 -25.81 17.00
C VAL A 488 -21.52 -24.67 17.98
N PRO A 489 -22.82 -24.46 18.28
CA PRO A 489 -23.27 -23.32 19.09
C PRO A 489 -22.65 -23.25 20.49
N GLU A 490 -22.35 -24.41 21.08
CA GLU A 490 -21.70 -24.55 22.40
C GLU A 490 -20.26 -24.01 22.45
N SER A 491 -19.72 -23.50 21.33
CA SER A 491 -18.39 -22.91 21.23
C SER A 491 -18.37 -21.37 21.23
N GLU A 492 -19.52 -20.69 21.20
CA GLU A 492 -19.62 -19.22 21.07
C GLU A 492 -18.76 -18.46 22.10
N GLU A 493 -18.82 -18.87 23.36
CA GLU A 493 -18.07 -18.28 24.49
C GLU A 493 -16.54 -18.44 24.32
N LEU A 494 -16.10 -19.62 23.85
CA LEU A 494 -14.68 -20.01 23.70
C LEU A 494 -14.09 -19.62 22.32
N LEU A 495 -14.92 -19.18 21.37
CA LEU A 495 -14.47 -18.62 20.09
C LEU A 495 -14.72 -17.11 19.99
N SER A 496 -15.18 -16.49 21.07
CA SER A 496 -15.42 -15.04 21.19
C SER A 496 -14.23 -14.20 20.70
N SER A 497 -13.00 -14.61 21.02
CA SER A 497 -11.74 -14.09 20.50
C SER A 497 -10.89 -15.20 19.82
N PRO A 498 -10.18 -14.93 18.71
CA PRO A 498 -9.45 -15.96 17.94
C PRO A 498 -8.11 -16.41 18.55
N ILE A 499 -7.73 -15.94 19.74
CA ILE A 499 -6.53 -16.43 20.46
C ILE A 499 -6.84 -16.65 21.93
N GLN A 500 -7.50 -15.68 22.56
CA GLN A 500 -7.67 -15.58 24.01
C GLN A 500 -8.12 -16.91 24.67
N PRO A 501 -9.23 -17.55 24.27
CA PRO A 501 -9.77 -18.67 25.04
C PRO A 501 -9.04 -20.01 24.81
N VAL A 502 -8.11 -20.08 23.83
CA VAL A 502 -7.19 -21.23 23.68
C VAL A 502 -6.23 -21.28 24.86
N LEU A 503 -5.75 -20.12 25.26
CA LEU A 503 -4.68 -19.91 26.23
C LEU A 503 -5.23 -19.77 27.66
N ASP A 504 -6.52 -19.44 27.75
CA ASP A 504 -7.20 -19.02 28.97
C ASP A 504 -8.19 -20.09 29.49
N ASP A 505 -8.28 -21.27 28.86
CA ASP A 505 -9.11 -22.38 29.36
C ASP A 505 -8.66 -22.75 30.79
N PRO A 506 -9.52 -22.54 31.81
CA PRO A 506 -9.10 -22.68 33.20
C PRO A 506 -8.85 -24.13 33.60
N ARG A 507 -9.36 -25.13 32.86
CA ARG A 507 -9.06 -26.55 33.07
C ARG A 507 -7.65 -26.86 32.58
N LEU A 508 -7.31 -26.37 31.39
CA LEU A 508 -5.98 -26.56 30.78
C LEU A 508 -4.90 -25.88 31.61
N LEU A 509 -5.06 -24.58 31.89
CA LEU A 509 -4.09 -23.80 32.67
C LEU A 509 -3.86 -24.43 34.05
N LYS A 510 -4.93 -24.78 34.77
CA LYS A 510 -4.85 -25.46 36.06
C LYS A 510 -4.15 -26.82 35.95
N ALA A 511 -4.52 -27.67 35.00
CA ALA A 511 -3.96 -29.02 34.90
C ALA A 511 -2.48 -29.04 34.48
N LEU A 512 -2.05 -28.09 33.65
CA LEU A 512 -0.63 -27.88 33.33
C LEU A 512 0.12 -27.28 34.53
N SER A 513 -0.48 -26.35 35.27
CA SER A 513 0.08 -25.77 36.49
C SER A 513 0.27 -26.82 37.60
N ASP A 514 -0.75 -27.64 37.87
CA ASP A 514 -0.73 -28.75 38.84
C ASP A 514 0.41 -29.74 38.54
N ARG A 515 0.72 -29.98 37.26
CA ARG A 515 1.83 -30.86 36.80
C ARG A 515 3.19 -30.18 36.71
N SER A 516 3.23 -28.85 36.59
CA SER A 516 4.46 -28.08 36.30
C SER A 516 5.59 -28.34 37.29
N ALA A 517 5.29 -28.68 38.54
CA ALA A 517 6.26 -29.00 39.58
C ALA A 517 7.14 -30.22 39.23
N GLU A 518 6.57 -31.25 38.60
CA GLU A 518 7.23 -32.53 38.32
C GLU A 518 7.52 -32.76 36.83
N ASP A 519 6.76 -32.11 35.94
CA ASP A 519 6.83 -32.26 34.48
C ASP A 519 7.35 -30.97 33.81
N PRO A 520 8.60 -30.96 33.29
CA PRO A 520 9.17 -29.82 32.58
C PRO A 520 8.43 -29.40 31.30
N GLU A 521 7.76 -30.33 30.61
CA GLU A 521 7.00 -29.99 29.40
C GLU A 521 5.66 -29.34 29.78
N ALA A 522 4.97 -29.85 30.81
CA ALA A 522 3.79 -29.18 31.36
C ALA A 522 4.13 -27.78 31.92
N ARG A 523 5.31 -27.62 32.55
CA ARG A 523 5.84 -26.31 32.97
C ARG A 523 6.06 -25.36 31.78
N TYR A 524 6.61 -25.86 30.69
CA TYR A 524 6.84 -25.08 29.47
C TYR A 524 5.51 -24.67 28.81
N ALA A 525 4.57 -25.62 28.67
CA ALA A 525 3.25 -25.37 28.09
C ALA A 525 2.43 -24.37 28.91
N TRP A 526 2.32 -24.56 30.24
CA TRP A 526 1.63 -23.62 31.14
C TRP A 526 2.19 -22.20 31.00
N ALA A 527 3.51 -22.05 31.12
CA ALA A 527 4.13 -20.73 31.05
C ALA A 527 4.02 -20.09 29.64
N SER A 528 4.01 -20.91 28.59
CA SER A 528 3.80 -20.42 27.21
C SER A 528 2.36 -19.95 27.00
N CYS A 529 1.35 -20.65 27.54
CA CYS A 529 -0.05 -20.20 27.50
C CYS A 529 -0.21 -18.84 28.17
N VAL A 530 0.28 -18.70 29.42
CA VAL A 530 0.24 -17.44 30.18
C VAL A 530 0.97 -16.30 29.45
N VAL A 531 2.12 -16.54 28.82
CA VAL A 531 2.84 -15.49 28.06
C VAL A 531 2.08 -15.08 26.80
N LEU A 532 1.58 -16.04 26.03
CA LEU A 532 0.84 -15.77 24.80
C LEU A 532 -0.51 -15.09 25.08
N ARG A 533 -1.14 -15.38 26.23
CA ARG A 533 -2.37 -14.74 26.72
C ARG A 533 -2.21 -13.24 26.86
N GLU A 534 -1.22 -12.81 27.64
CA GLU A 534 -1.00 -11.39 27.91
C GLU A 534 -0.46 -10.66 26.65
N LEU A 535 0.24 -11.38 25.75
CA LEU A 535 0.62 -10.87 24.44
C LEU A 535 -0.60 -10.63 23.52
N ALA A 536 -1.58 -11.53 23.52
CA ALA A 536 -2.81 -11.36 22.73
C ALA A 536 -3.62 -10.13 23.20
N LEU A 537 -3.70 -9.91 24.52
CA LEU A 537 -4.30 -8.71 25.11
C LEU A 537 -3.53 -7.43 24.71
N LEU A 538 -2.19 -7.45 24.79
CA LEU A 538 -1.37 -6.30 24.37
C LEU A 538 -1.57 -5.94 22.88
N LEU A 539 -1.84 -6.93 22.04
CA LEU A 539 -2.09 -6.77 20.60
C LEU A 539 -3.56 -6.45 20.26
N GLY A 540 -4.38 -6.05 21.24
CA GLY A 540 -5.76 -5.61 21.04
C GLY A 540 -6.85 -6.63 21.39
N GLY A 541 -6.50 -7.72 22.08
CA GLY A 541 -7.47 -8.64 22.67
C GLY A 541 -8.28 -7.98 23.80
N ASP A 542 -9.54 -8.39 23.96
CA ASP A 542 -10.46 -7.84 24.96
C ASP A 542 -10.05 -8.25 26.40
N PRO A 543 -9.71 -7.29 27.29
CA PRO A 543 -9.36 -7.59 28.68
C PRO A 543 -10.51 -8.14 29.52
N ASP A 544 -11.77 -7.85 29.15
CA ASP A 544 -12.96 -8.28 29.88
C ASP A 544 -13.40 -9.71 29.48
N ALA A 545 -12.78 -10.29 28.44
CA ALA A 545 -12.97 -11.69 28.03
C ALA A 545 -12.16 -12.70 28.87
N VAL A 546 -11.48 -12.24 29.93
CA VAL A 546 -10.59 -13.08 30.77
C VAL A 546 -11.06 -13.06 32.22
N ASP A 547 -11.53 -14.22 32.73
CA ASP A 547 -12.15 -14.38 34.06
C ASP A 547 -11.15 -14.35 35.25
N ILE A 548 -10.06 -13.58 35.12
CA ILE A 548 -9.10 -13.30 36.20
C ILE A 548 -8.61 -11.85 36.14
N ASP A 549 -8.48 -11.23 37.31
CA ASP A 549 -8.15 -9.81 37.46
C ASP A 549 -6.71 -9.46 37.04
N ALA A 550 -6.48 -8.18 36.74
CA ALA A 550 -5.21 -7.68 36.22
C ALA A 550 -4.02 -7.79 37.19
N ASP A 551 -4.23 -7.88 38.52
CA ASP A 551 -3.14 -8.12 39.47
C ASP A 551 -2.82 -9.62 39.56
N THR A 552 -3.83 -10.49 39.56
CA THR A 552 -3.65 -11.95 39.42
C THR A 552 -2.92 -12.30 38.12
N ARG A 553 -3.35 -11.73 36.98
CA ARG A 553 -2.68 -11.90 35.68
C ARG A 553 -1.20 -11.47 35.71
N ARG A 554 -0.89 -10.35 36.37
CA ARG A 554 0.50 -9.88 36.54
C ARG A 554 1.34 -10.84 37.40
N VAL A 555 0.75 -11.44 38.43
CA VAL A 555 1.42 -12.45 39.27
C VAL A 555 1.67 -13.74 38.48
N GLU A 556 0.71 -14.21 37.69
CA GLU A 556 0.88 -15.38 36.83
C GLU A 556 1.96 -15.17 35.77
N LEU A 557 1.97 -14.02 35.08
CA LEU A 557 3.00 -13.69 34.08
C LEU A 557 4.41 -13.66 34.69
N GLY A 558 4.55 -13.12 35.90
CA GLY A 558 5.81 -13.17 36.66
C GLY A 558 6.24 -14.59 37.02
N ALA A 559 5.30 -15.45 37.42
CA ALA A 559 5.58 -16.86 37.73
C ALA A 559 5.92 -17.68 36.47
N ALA A 560 5.25 -17.42 35.34
CA ALA A 560 5.57 -17.99 34.03
C ALA A 560 6.98 -17.61 33.58
N GLN A 561 7.37 -16.34 33.72
CA GLN A 561 8.72 -15.87 33.43
C GLN A 561 9.80 -16.57 34.28
N VAL A 562 9.53 -16.83 35.57
CA VAL A 562 10.43 -17.61 36.45
C VAL A 562 10.52 -19.07 35.98
N ALA A 563 9.39 -19.71 35.70
CA ALA A 563 9.35 -21.09 35.21
C ALA A 563 10.13 -21.27 33.90
N LEU A 564 10.01 -20.31 32.96
CA LEU A 564 10.78 -20.29 31.71
C LEU A 564 12.28 -20.06 31.96
N GLN A 565 12.65 -19.26 32.97
CA GLN A 565 14.06 -19.10 33.37
C GLN A 565 14.63 -20.39 33.98
N GLU A 566 13.87 -21.13 34.80
CA GLU A 566 14.29 -22.42 35.33
C GLU A 566 14.54 -23.46 34.23
N LEU A 567 13.62 -23.56 33.27
CA LEU A 567 13.72 -24.49 32.13
C LEU A 567 14.97 -24.21 31.28
N VAL A 568 15.22 -22.94 30.94
CA VAL A 568 16.43 -22.52 30.20
C VAL A 568 17.70 -22.79 31.01
N SER A 569 17.68 -22.59 32.34
CA SER A 569 18.83 -22.87 33.19
C SER A 569 19.11 -24.38 33.37
N ALA A 570 18.08 -25.22 33.26
CA ALA A 570 18.19 -26.67 33.44
C ALA A 570 18.64 -27.40 32.18
N ASP A 571 18.07 -27.06 31.01
CA ASP A 571 18.47 -27.61 29.71
C ASP A 571 18.30 -26.55 28.60
N PRO A 572 19.35 -25.75 28.33
CA PRO A 572 19.30 -24.69 27.32
C PRO A 572 19.06 -25.18 25.89
N GLN A 573 19.36 -26.44 25.57
CA GLN A 573 19.20 -26.99 24.22
C GLN A 573 17.79 -27.54 24.00
N ARG A 574 17.21 -28.21 25.00
CA ARG A 574 15.82 -28.66 24.96
C ARG A 574 14.84 -27.49 25.01
N PHE A 575 15.08 -26.53 25.90
CA PHE A 575 14.18 -25.40 26.13
C PHE A 575 14.67 -24.09 25.49
N GLN A 576 15.31 -24.16 24.32
CA GLN A 576 15.77 -22.97 23.59
C GLN A 576 14.64 -21.94 23.37
N ARG A 577 13.43 -22.41 23.01
CA ARG A 577 12.22 -21.58 22.86
C ARG A 577 11.68 -20.99 24.17
N ALA A 578 12.04 -21.53 25.33
CA ALA A 578 11.64 -20.91 26.61
C ALA A 578 12.36 -19.57 26.83
N SER A 579 13.54 -19.35 26.22
CA SER A 579 14.15 -18.00 26.18
C SER A 579 13.35 -17.03 25.30
N VAL A 580 12.73 -17.50 24.21
CA VAL A 580 11.84 -16.68 23.37
C VAL A 580 10.58 -16.29 24.14
N MET A 581 9.93 -17.25 24.79
CA MET A 581 8.75 -16.97 25.63
C MET A 581 9.10 -16.07 26.82
N ARG A 582 10.29 -16.24 27.45
CA ARG A 582 10.77 -15.35 28.51
C ARG A 582 10.99 -13.92 28.00
N ALA A 583 11.48 -13.75 26.77
CA ALA A 583 11.60 -12.43 26.15
C ALA A 583 10.24 -11.78 25.86
N LEU A 584 9.27 -12.54 25.33
CA LEU A 584 7.90 -12.07 25.15
C LEU A 584 7.27 -11.67 26.50
N ALA A 585 7.49 -12.44 27.56
CA ALA A 585 7.05 -12.10 28.91
C ALA A 585 7.62 -10.75 29.39
N TYR A 586 8.89 -10.45 29.08
CA TYR A 586 9.50 -9.16 29.38
C TYR A 586 8.91 -8.01 28.53
N ILE A 587 8.69 -8.21 27.23
CA ILE A 587 8.07 -7.20 26.34
C ILE A 587 6.68 -6.80 26.86
N VAL A 588 5.85 -7.78 27.23
CA VAL A 588 4.49 -7.52 27.74
C VAL A 588 4.49 -6.81 29.10
N GLN A 589 5.60 -6.90 29.85
CA GLN A 589 5.80 -6.14 31.10
C GLN A 589 6.49 -4.77 30.90
N GLY A 590 6.80 -4.34 29.67
CA GLY A 590 7.59 -3.14 29.40
C GLY A 590 9.03 -3.22 29.95
N GLN A 591 9.58 -4.43 30.01
CA GLN A 591 10.93 -4.73 30.51
C GLN A 591 11.92 -4.91 29.36
N ASP A 592 11.90 -3.97 28.42
CA ASP A 592 12.58 -4.00 27.12
C ASP A 592 14.06 -4.39 27.26
N ALA A 593 14.77 -3.84 28.24
CA ALA A 593 16.16 -4.18 28.53
C ALA A 593 16.36 -5.68 28.79
N GLN A 594 15.52 -6.29 29.63
CA GLN A 594 15.56 -7.72 29.91
C GLN A 594 15.09 -8.59 28.73
N ALA A 595 14.16 -8.09 27.90
CA ALA A 595 13.75 -8.75 26.67
C ALA A 595 14.91 -8.84 25.66
N LEU A 596 15.58 -7.71 25.41
CA LEU A 596 16.75 -7.63 24.53
C LEU A 596 17.88 -8.53 25.04
N ASP A 597 18.20 -8.47 26.34
CA ASP A 597 19.25 -9.31 26.95
C ASP A 597 18.90 -10.82 26.89
N ALA A 598 17.61 -11.19 26.97
CA ALA A 598 17.15 -12.58 26.81
C ALA A 598 17.21 -13.07 25.36
N LEU A 599 16.94 -12.19 24.38
CA LEU A 599 17.02 -12.50 22.94
C LEU A 599 18.46 -12.53 22.43
N ALA A 600 19.36 -11.73 23.03
CA ALA A 600 20.76 -11.62 22.62
C ALA A 600 21.48 -12.98 22.53
N GLY A 601 21.25 -13.86 23.51
CA GLY A 601 21.83 -15.20 23.54
C GLY A 601 21.28 -16.17 22.48
N LEU A 602 20.16 -15.85 21.83
CA LEU A 602 19.55 -16.66 20.77
C LEU A 602 20.02 -16.27 19.35
N LEU A 603 20.55 -15.05 19.16
CA LEU A 603 21.02 -14.53 17.87
C LEU A 603 22.16 -15.35 17.24
N ALA A 604 22.84 -16.17 18.05
CA ALA A 604 23.89 -17.10 17.65
C ALA A 604 23.37 -18.50 17.24
N GLY A 605 22.11 -18.83 17.58
CA GLY A 605 21.54 -20.18 17.45
C GLY A 605 20.61 -20.37 16.24
N PRO A 606 20.01 -21.56 16.08
CA PRO A 606 19.09 -21.86 14.98
C PRO A 606 17.80 -21.01 14.98
N ASP A 607 17.37 -20.48 16.13
CA ASP A 607 16.27 -19.51 16.21
C ASP A 607 16.73 -18.06 15.93
N GLY A 608 17.99 -17.83 15.54
CA GLY A 608 18.61 -16.51 15.48
C GLY A 608 17.90 -15.50 14.59
N ALA A 609 17.26 -15.93 13.50
CA ALA A 609 16.43 -15.08 12.65
C ALA A 609 15.17 -14.58 13.38
N MET A 610 14.46 -15.49 14.06
CA MET A 610 13.30 -15.17 14.90
C MET A 610 13.70 -14.25 16.06
N ALA A 611 14.85 -14.55 16.69
CA ALA A 611 15.39 -13.74 17.77
C ALA A 611 15.76 -12.33 17.31
N ALA A 612 16.30 -12.16 16.09
CA ALA A 612 16.58 -10.84 15.52
C ALA A 612 15.30 -10.05 15.22
N GLN A 613 14.29 -10.68 14.63
CA GLN A 613 12.99 -10.03 14.41
C GLN A 613 12.35 -9.58 15.73
N LEU A 614 12.37 -10.43 16.77
CA LEU A 614 11.87 -10.07 18.10
C LEU A 614 12.75 -9.03 18.82
N TYR A 615 14.06 -8.99 18.55
CA TYR A 615 14.98 -7.98 19.13
C TYR A 615 14.74 -6.61 18.49
N LEU A 616 14.51 -6.56 17.17
CA LEU A 616 14.06 -5.37 16.47
C LEU A 616 12.69 -4.91 16.99
N LEU A 617 11.75 -5.84 17.16
CA LEU A 617 10.41 -5.56 17.68
C LEU A 617 10.45 -5.00 19.11
N ALA A 618 11.21 -5.62 20.01
CA ALA A 618 11.38 -5.17 21.40
C ALA A 618 12.09 -3.82 21.54
N ALA A 619 12.85 -3.40 20.52
CA ALA A 619 13.50 -2.10 20.47
C ALA A 619 12.65 -0.99 19.81
N THR A 620 11.51 -1.33 19.20
CA THR A 620 10.66 -0.41 18.42
C THR A 620 9.21 -0.33 18.92
N LEU A 621 8.61 -1.45 19.35
CA LEU A 621 7.37 -1.45 20.14
C LEU A 621 7.68 -1.12 21.60
N ASN A 622 7.66 0.17 21.94
CA ASN A 622 7.57 0.60 23.33
C ASN A 622 6.11 1.00 23.66
N PRO A 623 5.40 0.27 24.55
CA PRO A 623 3.99 0.55 24.88
C PRO A 623 3.70 1.95 25.47
N GLY A 624 4.74 2.72 25.83
CA GLY A 624 4.61 4.09 26.32
C GLY A 624 4.60 5.18 25.23
N ILE A 625 4.85 4.85 23.95
CA ILE A 625 4.99 5.86 22.87
C ILE A 625 3.70 5.98 22.05
N THR A 626 2.65 6.49 22.66
CA THR A 626 1.50 7.09 21.94
C THR A 626 1.78 8.57 21.68
N ALA A 627 2.66 8.86 20.71
CA ALA A 627 3.26 10.18 20.44
C ALA A 627 4.22 10.67 21.58
N GLU A 628 5.14 11.64 21.42
CA GLU A 628 5.21 12.77 20.47
C GLU A 628 6.60 13.04 19.83
N SER A 629 7.66 12.25 20.05
CA SER A 629 8.99 12.56 19.47
C SER A 629 9.83 11.37 18.98
N GLY A 630 10.31 11.47 17.73
CA GLY A 630 11.20 10.49 17.11
C GLY A 630 12.59 10.38 17.77
N GLU A 631 13.03 11.41 18.50
CA GLU A 631 14.28 11.39 19.27
C GLU A 631 14.29 10.27 20.34
N VAL A 632 13.12 9.97 20.94
CA VAL A 632 13.00 8.89 21.95
C VAL A 632 13.17 7.52 21.31
N LEU A 633 12.52 7.29 20.15
CA LEU A 633 12.69 6.07 19.37
C LEU A 633 14.13 5.89 18.88
N GLN A 634 14.75 6.97 18.38
CA GLN A 634 16.16 6.96 17.96
C GLN A 634 17.09 6.60 19.13
N GLN A 635 16.86 7.17 20.32
CA GLN A 635 17.68 6.88 21.50
C GLN A 635 17.46 5.45 22.03
N ALA A 636 16.25 4.90 21.93
CA ALA A 636 15.97 3.50 22.23
C ALA A 636 16.70 2.56 21.27
N CYS A 637 16.58 2.79 19.95
CA CYS A 637 17.26 2.02 18.91
C CYS A 637 18.79 2.07 19.08
N ARG A 638 19.34 3.25 19.41
CA ARG A 638 20.77 3.45 19.72
C ARG A 638 21.23 2.57 20.90
N SER A 639 20.49 2.58 22.00
CA SER A 639 20.80 1.76 23.17
C SER A 639 20.68 0.25 22.89
N ALA A 640 19.69 -0.17 22.09
CA ALA A 640 19.53 -1.55 21.67
C ALA A 640 20.67 -2.01 20.72
N ALA A 641 21.16 -1.14 19.84
CA ALA A 641 22.33 -1.38 19.00
C ALA A 641 23.63 -1.46 19.81
N ASP A 642 23.79 -0.61 20.83
CA ASP A 642 24.95 -0.61 21.73
C ASP A 642 25.04 -1.89 22.56
N ARG A 643 23.91 -2.43 23.05
CA ARG A 643 23.86 -3.76 23.68
C ARG A 643 24.44 -4.85 22.77
N LEU A 644 24.03 -4.88 21.49
CA LEU A 644 24.54 -5.84 20.51
C LEU A 644 26.05 -5.71 20.27
N SER A 645 26.67 -4.54 20.46
CA SER A 645 28.13 -4.40 20.35
C SER A 645 28.89 -5.34 21.30
N THR A 646 28.35 -5.58 22.49
CA THR A 646 28.95 -6.47 23.49
C THR A 646 28.82 -7.95 23.09
N VAL A 647 27.69 -8.31 22.46
CA VAL A 647 27.35 -9.66 21.97
C VAL A 647 28.20 -10.05 20.77
N ILE A 648 28.59 -9.08 19.93
CA ILE A 648 29.28 -9.28 18.64
C ILE A 648 30.82 -9.45 18.81
N THR A 649 31.31 -9.65 20.05
CA THR A 649 32.74 -9.74 20.40
C THR A 649 33.39 -11.10 20.08
N GLY A 650 33.37 -11.53 18.81
CA GLY A 650 33.98 -12.77 18.35
C GLY A 650 34.37 -12.78 16.87
N ALA A 651 35.26 -13.71 16.49
CA ALA A 651 35.64 -13.94 15.09
C ALA A 651 34.57 -14.71 14.30
N GLU A 652 33.77 -15.54 14.97
CA GLU A 652 32.54 -16.13 14.41
C GLU A 652 31.38 -15.16 14.62
N ALA A 653 31.38 -14.11 13.80
CA ALA A 653 30.39 -13.03 13.83
C ALA A 653 28.94 -13.57 13.64
N HIS A 654 28.11 -13.49 14.68
CA HIS A 654 26.70 -13.89 14.61
C HIS A 654 25.95 -13.02 13.57
N PRO A 655 25.50 -13.58 12.42
CA PRO A 655 24.98 -12.77 11.32
C PRO A 655 23.67 -12.07 11.69
N HIS A 656 22.79 -12.76 12.43
CA HIS A 656 21.53 -12.21 12.89
C HIS A 656 21.70 -11.07 13.92
N ALA A 657 22.75 -11.12 14.75
CA ALA A 657 23.08 -10.03 15.67
C ALA A 657 23.61 -8.81 14.92
N ARG A 658 24.46 -9.01 13.90
CA ARG A 658 24.94 -7.91 13.05
C ARG A 658 23.81 -7.28 12.24
N TYR A 659 22.91 -8.09 11.67
CA TYR A 659 21.68 -7.65 11.02
C TYR A 659 20.83 -6.75 11.94
N ALA A 660 20.47 -7.24 13.13
CA ALA A 660 19.72 -6.43 14.10
C ALA A 660 20.46 -5.12 14.45
N ARG A 661 21.79 -5.17 14.63
CA ARG A 661 22.60 -3.99 15.00
C ARG A 661 22.65 -2.93 13.90
N TYR A 662 22.93 -3.28 12.64
CA TYR A 662 23.01 -2.27 11.58
C TYR A 662 21.64 -1.68 11.23
N THR A 663 20.56 -2.45 11.37
CA THR A 663 19.18 -1.96 11.22
C THR A 663 18.81 -0.98 12.34
N LEU A 664 19.15 -1.29 13.60
CA LEU A 664 18.93 -0.39 14.74
C LEU A 664 19.78 0.88 14.67
N LEU A 665 21.02 0.81 14.17
CA LEU A 665 21.83 2.01 13.91
C LEU A 665 21.18 2.90 12.83
N GLY A 666 20.50 2.30 11.85
CA GLY A 666 19.65 3.01 10.90
C GLY A 666 18.49 3.74 11.57
N ALA A 667 17.66 3.02 12.34
CA ALA A 667 16.55 3.61 13.09
C ALA A 667 16.99 4.64 14.15
N ALA A 668 18.23 4.55 14.64
CA ALA A 668 18.86 5.51 15.56
C ALA A 668 19.37 6.80 14.90
N GLY A 669 19.33 6.90 13.57
CA GLY A 669 19.94 8.00 12.81
C GLY A 669 21.47 7.92 12.64
N ASP A 670 22.12 6.87 13.17
CA ASP A 670 23.57 6.65 13.10
C ASP A 670 23.99 5.99 11.77
N TYR A 671 23.51 6.56 10.66
CA TYR A 671 23.65 5.99 9.32
C TYR A 671 25.09 5.60 8.98
N GLU A 672 26.08 6.43 9.35
CA GLU A 672 27.49 6.17 9.08
C GLU A 672 28.05 4.97 9.86
N GLN A 673 27.59 4.70 11.09
CA GLN A 673 27.98 3.49 11.82
C GLN A 673 27.26 2.25 11.28
N GLY A 674 25.97 2.37 10.93
CA GLY A 674 25.22 1.28 10.29
C GLY A 674 25.85 0.85 8.96
N ILE A 675 26.25 1.82 8.13
CA ILE A 675 26.98 1.59 6.87
C ILE A 675 28.34 0.92 7.13
N GLN A 676 29.08 1.31 8.16
CA GLN A 676 30.37 0.68 8.50
C GLN A 676 30.21 -0.78 8.94
N GLU A 677 29.23 -1.08 9.82
CA GLU A 677 28.97 -2.45 10.30
C GLU A 677 28.43 -3.36 9.18
N ALA A 678 27.55 -2.86 8.31
CA ALA A 678 27.05 -3.62 7.17
C ALA A 678 28.15 -3.86 6.11
N ASN A 679 28.99 -2.87 5.81
CA ASN A 679 30.17 -3.06 4.96
C ASN A 679 31.21 -4.01 5.57
N ALA A 680 31.28 -4.13 6.90
CA ALA A 680 32.14 -5.13 7.56
C ALA A 680 31.63 -6.57 7.37
N VAL A 681 30.30 -6.78 7.32
CA VAL A 681 29.70 -8.09 6.95
C VAL A 681 30.03 -8.44 5.50
N ILE A 682 29.78 -7.51 4.58
CA ILE A 682 30.08 -7.65 3.14
C ILE A 682 31.57 -7.96 2.93
N SER A 683 32.46 -7.19 3.56
CA SER A 683 33.93 -7.37 3.45
C SER A 683 34.42 -8.66 4.13
N GLY A 684 33.61 -9.28 4.98
CA GLY A 684 33.89 -10.57 5.60
C GLY A 684 33.72 -11.78 4.67
N GLY A 685 33.24 -11.57 3.43
CA GLY A 685 32.99 -12.65 2.47
C GLY A 685 31.64 -13.34 2.67
N VAL A 686 30.68 -12.68 3.33
CA VAL A 686 29.29 -13.12 3.41
C VAL A 686 28.47 -12.29 2.44
N ASP A 687 28.06 -12.89 1.32
CA ASP A 687 27.14 -12.30 0.34
C ASP A 687 25.69 -12.28 0.89
N ASP A 688 25.46 -11.52 1.97
CA ASP A 688 24.14 -11.30 2.54
C ASP A 688 23.42 -10.16 1.79
N PRO A 689 22.32 -10.43 1.05
CA PRO A 689 21.61 -9.40 0.29
C PRO A 689 21.10 -8.28 1.19
N ARG A 690 20.71 -8.59 2.44
CA ARG A 690 20.14 -7.64 3.40
C ARG A 690 21.18 -6.61 3.87
N ALA A 691 22.46 -7.02 3.94
CA ALA A 691 23.56 -6.12 4.28
C ALA A 691 23.76 -5.07 3.18
N TRP A 692 23.77 -5.50 1.91
CA TRP A 692 23.79 -4.60 0.75
C TRP A 692 22.56 -3.69 0.68
N ALA A 693 21.37 -4.24 0.96
CA ALA A 693 20.12 -3.49 0.98
C ALA A 693 20.16 -2.37 2.04
N THR A 694 20.63 -2.71 3.25
CA THR A 694 20.76 -1.73 4.34
C THR A 694 21.82 -0.67 4.02
N VAL A 695 22.99 -1.02 3.47
CA VAL A 695 23.98 -0.02 3.04
C VAL A 695 23.34 1.00 2.09
N GLY A 696 22.61 0.55 1.08
CA GLY A 696 22.01 1.47 0.12
C GLY A 696 20.84 2.28 0.67
N PHE A 697 20.00 1.70 1.54
CA PHE A 697 18.96 2.44 2.27
C PHE A 697 19.56 3.56 3.12
N LEU A 698 20.62 3.27 3.88
CA LEU A 698 21.29 4.25 4.75
C LEU A 698 21.99 5.34 3.93
N GLU A 699 22.61 5.01 2.79
CA GLU A 699 23.15 6.03 1.89
C GLU A 699 22.06 6.88 1.24
N ALA A 700 20.87 6.33 0.96
CA ALA A 700 19.72 7.11 0.49
C ALA A 700 19.27 8.14 1.54
N LYS A 701 19.21 7.76 2.82
CA LYS A 701 18.89 8.66 3.94
C LYS A 701 19.98 9.72 4.19
N ARG A 702 21.22 9.48 3.76
CA ARG A 702 22.30 10.49 3.74
C ARG A 702 22.25 11.42 2.51
N GLY A 703 21.34 11.19 1.56
CA GLY A 703 21.27 11.91 0.29
C GLY A 703 22.30 11.46 -0.76
N ASN A 704 23.02 10.36 -0.51
CA ASN A 704 24.06 9.81 -1.39
C ASN A 704 23.42 8.83 -2.39
N ILE A 705 22.53 9.35 -3.24
CA ILE A 705 21.60 8.56 -4.05
C ILE A 705 22.30 7.62 -5.04
N ASP A 706 23.48 7.99 -5.57
CA ASP A 706 24.22 7.16 -6.53
C ASP A 706 24.87 5.92 -5.89
N THR A 707 25.45 6.07 -4.68
CA THR A 707 25.96 4.92 -3.90
C THR A 707 24.82 4.09 -3.35
N ALA A 708 23.69 4.71 -2.99
CA ALA A 708 22.47 4.00 -2.65
C ALA A 708 22.01 3.07 -3.80
N ALA A 709 21.89 3.63 -5.02
CA ALA A 709 21.47 2.88 -6.20
C ALA A 709 22.42 1.72 -6.52
N THR A 710 23.71 1.93 -6.29
CA THR A 710 24.75 0.91 -6.52
C THR A 710 24.63 -0.25 -5.52
N ALA A 711 24.55 0.05 -4.21
CA ALA A 711 24.45 -0.98 -3.17
C ALA A 711 23.12 -1.76 -3.24
N LEU A 712 22.00 -1.06 -3.46
CA LEU A 712 20.69 -1.70 -3.62
C LEU A 712 20.60 -2.52 -4.92
N SER A 713 21.26 -2.10 -6.01
CA SER A 713 21.37 -2.94 -7.21
C SER A 713 22.16 -4.23 -6.93
N LYS A 714 23.18 -4.19 -6.07
CA LYS A 714 23.95 -5.38 -5.67
C LYS A 714 23.13 -6.32 -4.78
N ALA A 715 22.30 -5.78 -3.88
CA ALA A 715 21.35 -6.57 -3.09
C ALA A 715 20.37 -7.35 -3.99
N VAL A 716 19.73 -6.67 -4.95
CA VAL A 716 18.79 -7.28 -5.92
C VAL A 716 19.48 -8.23 -6.91
N GLU A 717 20.80 -8.10 -7.12
CA GLU A 717 21.59 -9.06 -7.90
C GLU A 717 21.86 -10.36 -7.12
N LEU A 718 22.07 -10.26 -5.80
CA LEU A 718 22.34 -11.39 -4.90
C LEU A 718 21.06 -12.15 -4.53
N ASP A 719 19.97 -11.43 -4.26
CA ASP A 719 18.63 -11.98 -4.06
C ASP A 719 17.62 -11.21 -4.91
N PRO A 720 17.29 -11.71 -6.11
CA PRO A 720 16.25 -11.14 -6.96
C PRO A 720 14.84 -11.22 -6.39
N SER A 721 14.62 -11.89 -5.24
CA SER A 721 13.39 -11.88 -4.46
C SER A 721 13.44 -10.95 -3.23
N ASP A 722 14.56 -10.29 -2.92
CA ASP A 722 14.60 -9.28 -1.85
C ASP A 722 13.74 -8.06 -2.27
N ALA A 723 12.55 -8.05 -1.68
CA ALA A 723 11.49 -7.10 -1.90
C ALA A 723 11.82 -5.70 -1.38
N TYR A 724 12.45 -5.62 -0.21
CA TYR A 724 12.84 -4.38 0.46
C TYR A 724 14.00 -3.70 -0.30
N ALA A 725 14.98 -4.49 -0.73
CA ALA A 725 16.05 -4.05 -1.62
C ALA A 725 15.50 -3.56 -2.97
N SER A 726 14.56 -4.32 -3.55
CA SER A 726 13.89 -3.96 -4.79
C SER A 726 13.19 -2.60 -4.66
N TYR A 727 12.25 -2.45 -3.71
CA TYR A 727 11.48 -1.22 -3.53
C TYR A 727 12.36 0.01 -3.29
N THR A 728 13.33 -0.13 -2.39
CA THR A 728 14.21 0.99 -2.04
C THR A 728 15.11 1.37 -3.22
N LEU A 729 15.55 0.41 -4.05
CA LEU A 729 16.21 0.70 -5.33
C LEU A 729 15.31 1.51 -6.28
N GLY A 730 14.02 1.19 -6.32
CA GLY A 730 13.01 1.91 -7.10
C GLY A 730 12.86 3.36 -6.67
N LEU A 731 12.62 3.61 -5.37
CA LEU A 731 12.54 4.97 -4.81
C LEU A 731 13.83 5.78 -5.07
N VAL A 732 14.98 5.14 -4.89
CA VAL A 732 16.29 5.75 -5.14
C VAL A 732 16.46 6.14 -6.62
N LYS A 733 16.10 5.26 -7.56
CA LYS A 733 16.14 5.56 -9.01
C LYS A 733 15.14 6.64 -9.43
N TRP A 734 13.97 6.69 -8.80
CA TRP A 734 13.02 7.78 -9.00
C TRP A 734 13.62 9.13 -8.59
N ILE A 735 14.28 9.20 -7.43
CA ILE A 735 14.99 10.41 -6.97
C ILE A 735 16.14 10.79 -7.92
N GLN A 736 16.82 9.84 -8.57
CA GLN A 736 17.86 10.11 -9.58
C GLN A 736 17.31 10.66 -10.91
N THR A 737 16.13 10.22 -11.34
CA THR A 737 15.70 10.35 -12.76
C THR A 737 14.38 11.09 -12.99
N GLY A 738 13.52 11.19 -11.97
CA GLY A 738 12.16 11.73 -12.06
C GLY A 738 11.16 10.82 -12.79
N ASP A 739 11.58 9.65 -13.27
CA ASP A 739 10.74 8.70 -14.00
C ASP A 739 10.21 7.62 -13.04
N ALA A 740 8.90 7.35 -13.10
CA ALA A 740 8.21 6.38 -12.26
C ALA A 740 8.11 4.98 -12.89
N LEU A 741 8.30 4.85 -14.20
CA LEU A 741 8.23 3.58 -14.91
C LEU A 741 9.30 2.55 -14.45
N PRO A 742 10.54 2.95 -14.06
CA PRO A 742 11.56 2.01 -13.60
C PRO A 742 11.36 1.42 -12.19
N ILE A 743 10.28 1.78 -11.49
CA ILE A 743 9.97 1.37 -10.11
C ILE A 743 8.95 0.20 -10.07
N LEU A 744 8.14 0.05 -11.13
CA LEU A 744 6.95 -0.80 -11.11
C LEU A 744 7.27 -2.29 -10.80
N PRO A 745 8.28 -2.94 -11.43
CA PRO A 745 8.66 -4.33 -11.10
C PRO A 745 9.20 -4.54 -9.68
N GLN A 746 9.51 -3.47 -8.95
CA GLN A 746 10.11 -3.50 -7.63
C GLN A 746 9.09 -3.23 -6.52
N LEU A 747 8.15 -2.29 -6.75
CA LEU A 747 6.99 -2.06 -5.89
C LEU A 747 6.19 -3.35 -5.68
N GLN A 748 6.02 -4.13 -6.74
CA GLN A 748 5.24 -5.37 -6.73
C GLN A 748 5.70 -6.38 -5.68
N ARG A 749 7.02 -6.49 -5.49
CA ARG A 749 7.60 -7.44 -4.55
C ARG A 749 7.41 -6.99 -3.10
N MET A 750 7.22 -5.69 -2.82
CA MET A 750 7.22 -5.20 -1.44
C MET A 750 6.01 -5.67 -0.60
N ASN A 751 4.99 -6.26 -1.24
CA ASN A 751 3.99 -7.03 -0.51
C ASN A 751 4.65 -8.17 0.30
N ASP A 752 5.64 -8.90 -0.24
CA ASP A 752 6.14 -10.22 0.22
C ASP A 752 6.75 -10.30 1.65
N TYR A 753 6.77 -9.21 2.42
CA TYR A 753 7.44 -9.08 3.74
C TYR A 753 6.47 -8.78 4.91
N THR A 754 6.99 -8.61 6.14
CA THR A 754 6.15 -8.52 7.35
C THR A 754 5.79 -7.06 7.72
N PRO A 755 4.72 -6.83 8.50
CA PRO A 755 4.36 -5.50 9.01
C PRO A 755 5.47 -4.79 9.80
N VAL A 756 6.47 -5.52 10.32
CA VAL A 756 7.61 -4.93 11.04
C VAL A 756 8.59 -4.29 10.06
N ASP A 757 8.81 -4.90 8.91
CA ASP A 757 9.68 -4.39 7.85
C ASP A 757 9.03 -3.15 7.18
N LEU A 758 7.70 -3.19 7.00
CA LEU A 758 6.89 -2.06 6.57
C LEU A 758 6.93 -0.89 7.57
N ALA A 759 6.65 -1.14 8.86
CA ALA A 759 6.68 -0.10 9.90
C ALA A 759 8.06 0.55 10.04
N ALA A 760 9.16 -0.22 9.87
CA ALA A 760 10.51 0.32 9.86
C ALA A 760 10.82 1.17 8.61
N ALA A 761 10.15 0.92 7.48
CA ALA A 761 10.24 1.75 6.28
C ALA A 761 9.40 3.04 6.39
N GLU A 762 8.18 2.96 6.94
CA GLU A 762 7.29 4.10 7.14
C GLU A 762 7.81 5.08 8.22
N LEU A 763 8.30 4.58 9.36
CA LEU A 763 8.85 5.43 10.44
C LEU A 763 10.15 6.16 10.07
N ALA A 764 10.75 5.84 8.93
CA ALA A 764 12.04 6.38 8.50
C ALA A 764 11.96 7.39 7.35
N PHE A 765 10.80 7.59 6.71
CA PHE A 765 10.60 8.51 5.57
C PHE A 765 9.90 9.81 5.93
#